data_AF-A0A800KL39-F1
#
_entry.id   AF-A0A800KL39-F1
#
_cell.length_a   1.000
_cell.length_b   1.000
_cell.length_c   1.000
_cell.angle_alpha   90.00
_cell.angle_beta   90.00
_cell.angle_gamma   90.00
#
_symmetry.space_group_name_H-M   'P 1'
#
loop_
_entity.id
_entity.type
_entity.pdbx_description
1 polymer ?
#
loop_
_entity_poly.entity_id
_entity_poly.type
_entity_poly.pdbx_seq_one_letter_code
_entity_poly.pdbx_strand_id
1 'polypeptide(L)'
;MRVALVANGLPPHARTGVETHAANLASALVRAGVEVEVFAPCPLDGLAPYAQRREGRGTAEGPWSVTWIHLPPPGGSNQAHEDAVHRAFGAFLDAERPDVVHFEHLLGLGLGALRAVNERNLPSLYRAHDFHLISDCPTLCAPDLSDLGPHDVDGLARARVGREFLDGFSDLGDHHGWVLEGDLDTESASRLAAILHGPSAQVEGLEAAREVIIAWQAMGRMIAAGVDRCYTSSPRLLSQLQGGLGRALECRPAGIDVQALAGDGSRTPGESLRIGFLGGIGKHKGLHLLLDAFESLPKGQVTLQVHGGGTDSVYRDQMRARARNVGADWRGAYRAQEVGEILREIDVLVVPSLWVENAPFVIMEAQAAGCPVVVSRSEFTKERVREGVDGLLFERGNKDSLLETLQRLLVEPDLMESLRAGIEPPLDLSIEVQGWVEIYAELQAERGARTPEAILPEHLVGFSGRYQELDGLTTRELFAQVSHGLESLAEGMGLDETPMEFMARAVGRGGRLRDETSEGRRALEWVEGENRAHSVALSATRERAVWREEQLVDLEGKLEWYAQRIEQGKQEVEGLRAEYQSLAEAKEEADGALGDVAKEKNWLEAQLADRDAIQAELEGGLHDARAALENFEGERDWLRKTLSAGRQELGWLSTSLSEASDRLAALEAQELEWQGKDAELRAAQEERAQVGQHVQSLEEDLASLRGHEHWLRGEVGELLTSILPQDESAAGQQPAPDDVARSLTAGTRELKRILAELSWRREEMAAAGSSAQSLRARIMGGNLAQRARQWRTPRVDGGEEQA
;
A
#
# COMPACT_ATOMS: atom_id res chain seq x y z
N MET A 1 17.37 -26.68 -17.97
CA MET A 1 16.41 -26.50 -16.87
C MET A 1 16.32 -25.02 -16.61
N ARG A 2 15.10 -24.50 -16.47
CA ARG A 2 14.82 -23.09 -16.22
C ARG A 2 14.16 -22.91 -14.86
N VAL A 3 14.65 -21.97 -14.06
CA VAL A 3 14.13 -21.70 -12.72
C VAL A 3 13.66 -20.25 -12.65
N ALA A 4 12.44 -20.06 -12.16
CA ALA A 4 11.95 -18.76 -11.74
C ALA A 4 12.31 -18.54 -10.27
N LEU A 5 13.23 -17.63 -9.98
CA LEU A 5 13.60 -17.25 -8.61
C LEU A 5 12.78 -16.03 -8.19
N VAL A 6 12.04 -16.14 -7.09
CA VAL A 6 11.16 -15.06 -6.60
C VAL A 6 11.74 -14.47 -5.33
N ALA A 7 12.07 -13.19 -5.35
CA ALA A 7 12.68 -12.46 -4.23
C ALA A 7 11.85 -11.23 -3.85
N ASN A 8 12.08 -10.68 -2.66
CA ASN A 8 11.46 -9.44 -2.17
C ASN A 8 12.20 -8.16 -2.61
N GLY A 9 13.21 -8.29 -3.45
CA GLY A 9 14.03 -7.21 -4.00
C GLY A 9 15.38 -7.74 -4.47
N LEU A 10 16.15 -6.92 -5.21
CA LEU A 10 17.55 -7.21 -5.56
C LEU A 10 18.39 -5.92 -5.59
N PRO A 11 19.72 -6.01 -5.44
CA PRO A 11 20.62 -4.90 -5.70
C PRO A 11 20.48 -4.36 -7.14
N PRO A 12 20.65 -3.04 -7.37
CA PRO A 12 21.05 -2.02 -6.41
C PRO A 12 19.88 -1.42 -5.59
N HIS A 13 18.63 -1.81 -5.89
CA HIS A 13 17.40 -1.22 -5.34
C HIS A 13 17.09 -1.67 -3.91
N ALA A 14 17.40 -2.93 -3.59
CA ALA A 14 17.34 -3.48 -2.23
C ALA A 14 18.69 -4.10 -1.87
N ARG A 15 19.20 -3.85 -0.66
CA ARG A 15 20.58 -4.20 -0.26
C ARG A 15 20.66 -4.81 1.14
N THR A 16 19.72 -5.69 1.49
CA THR A 16 19.83 -6.47 2.73
C THR A 16 20.44 -7.84 2.44
N GLY A 17 20.61 -8.67 3.49
CA GLY A 17 21.26 -9.96 3.38
C GLY A 17 20.52 -10.92 2.43
N VAL A 18 19.19 -10.96 2.50
CA VAL A 18 18.37 -11.88 1.69
C VAL A 18 18.40 -11.49 0.21
N GLU A 19 18.27 -10.21 -0.14
CA GLU A 19 18.28 -9.78 -1.55
C GLU A 19 19.67 -9.93 -2.18
N THR A 20 20.73 -9.70 -1.40
CA THR A 20 22.11 -9.95 -1.84
C THR A 20 22.34 -11.44 -2.05
N HIS A 21 21.87 -12.28 -1.13
CA HIS A 21 21.95 -13.74 -1.27
C HIS A 21 21.20 -14.25 -2.49
N ALA A 22 19.97 -13.77 -2.73
CA ALA A 22 19.18 -14.14 -3.90
C ALA A 22 19.87 -13.77 -5.22
N ALA A 23 20.52 -12.61 -5.29
CA ALA A 23 21.31 -12.19 -6.45
C ALA A 23 22.54 -13.09 -6.69
N ASN A 24 23.23 -13.44 -5.60
CA ASN A 24 24.39 -14.33 -5.65
C ASN A 24 23.98 -15.75 -6.05
N LEU A 25 22.87 -16.25 -5.49
CA LEU A 25 22.31 -17.55 -5.83
C LEU A 25 21.90 -17.62 -7.30
N ALA A 26 21.23 -16.59 -7.83
CA ALA A 26 20.88 -16.51 -9.25
C ALA A 26 22.12 -16.63 -10.14
N SER A 27 23.18 -15.87 -9.83
CA SER A 27 24.44 -15.91 -10.57
C SER A 27 25.14 -17.28 -10.48
N ALA A 28 25.16 -17.87 -9.28
CA ALA A 28 25.77 -19.17 -9.06
C ALA A 28 24.98 -20.33 -9.70
N LEU A 29 23.66 -20.23 -9.81
CA LEU A 29 22.82 -21.15 -10.57
C LEU A 29 23.13 -21.09 -12.08
N VAL A 30 23.34 -19.88 -12.63
CA VAL A 30 23.77 -19.70 -14.03
C VAL A 30 25.14 -20.35 -14.26
N ARG A 31 26.09 -20.18 -13.34
CA ARG A 31 27.39 -20.90 -13.38
C ARG A 31 27.24 -22.41 -13.42
N ALA A 32 26.23 -22.94 -12.73
CA ALA A 32 25.92 -24.37 -12.71
C ALA A 32 25.12 -24.85 -13.96
N GLY A 33 24.88 -23.98 -14.94
CA GLY A 33 24.19 -24.31 -16.19
C GLY A 33 22.65 -24.28 -16.09
N VAL A 34 22.09 -23.61 -15.08
CA VAL A 34 20.65 -23.40 -14.94
C VAL A 34 20.26 -22.07 -15.61
N GLU A 35 19.20 -22.07 -16.40
CA GLU A 35 18.62 -20.82 -16.91
C GLU A 35 17.81 -20.17 -15.78
N VAL A 36 18.10 -18.91 -15.45
CA VAL A 36 17.47 -18.22 -14.31
C VAL A 36 16.72 -16.98 -14.78
N GLU A 37 15.45 -16.89 -14.38
CA GLU A 37 14.63 -15.69 -14.51
C GLU A 37 14.18 -15.25 -13.12
N VAL A 38 14.49 -14.02 -12.74
CA VAL A 38 14.18 -13.50 -11.41
C VAL A 38 12.93 -12.63 -11.46
N PHE A 39 12.05 -12.77 -10.48
CA PHE A 39 10.88 -11.90 -10.31
C PHE A 39 10.95 -11.22 -8.95
N ALA A 40 10.89 -9.89 -8.92
CA ALA A 40 11.03 -9.14 -7.68
C ALA A 40 10.30 -7.79 -7.69
N PRO A 41 9.79 -7.32 -6.55
CA PRO A 41 9.22 -5.99 -6.45
C PRO A 41 10.29 -4.91 -6.45
N CYS A 42 9.97 -3.76 -7.04
CA CYS A 42 10.79 -2.55 -7.01
C CYS A 42 9.88 -1.30 -7.15
N PRO A 43 10.16 -0.19 -6.46
CA PRO A 43 9.58 1.10 -6.83
C PRO A 43 10.04 1.45 -8.24
N LEU A 44 9.09 1.61 -9.17
CA LEU A 44 9.37 1.97 -10.56
C LEU A 44 8.64 3.30 -10.80
N ASP A 45 9.29 4.39 -10.41
CA ASP A 45 8.71 5.74 -10.49
C ASP A 45 8.20 6.02 -11.91
N GLY A 46 6.98 6.53 -11.99
CA GLY A 46 6.31 6.83 -13.27
C GLY A 46 5.65 5.63 -13.96
N LEU A 47 5.71 4.41 -13.40
CA LEU A 47 4.95 3.28 -13.90
C LEU A 47 3.63 3.08 -13.13
N ALA A 48 2.62 2.55 -13.80
CA ALA A 48 1.36 2.19 -13.17
C ALA A 48 1.53 1.05 -12.15
N PRO A 49 0.68 0.95 -11.11
CA PRO A 49 0.68 -0.19 -10.19
C PRO A 49 0.62 -1.53 -10.94
N TYR A 50 1.42 -2.48 -10.48
CA TYR A 50 1.63 -3.82 -11.03
C TYR A 50 2.25 -3.88 -12.44
N ALA A 51 2.69 -2.75 -12.98
CA ALA A 51 3.46 -2.73 -14.21
C ALA A 51 4.79 -3.47 -14.03
N GLN A 52 5.24 -4.11 -15.12
CA GLN A 52 6.45 -4.91 -15.13
C GLN A 52 7.52 -4.28 -16.01
N ARG A 53 8.76 -4.31 -15.55
CA ARG A 53 9.93 -3.90 -16.34
C ARG A 53 10.98 -4.99 -16.28
N ARG A 54 11.34 -5.54 -17.44
CA ARG A 54 12.42 -6.52 -17.54
C ARG A 54 13.76 -5.82 -17.71
N GLU A 55 14.76 -6.30 -17.00
CA GLU A 55 16.14 -5.84 -17.04
C GLU A 55 17.07 -7.04 -17.23
N GLY A 56 17.96 -6.97 -18.22
CA GLY A 56 19.01 -7.97 -18.40
C GLY A 56 20.14 -7.75 -17.40
N ARG A 57 20.53 -8.80 -16.70
CA ARG A 57 21.69 -8.85 -15.79
C ARG A 57 22.76 -9.73 -16.42
N GLY A 58 23.96 -9.18 -16.58
CA GLY A 58 25.12 -9.92 -17.07
C GLY A 58 26.10 -10.15 -15.94
N THR A 59 26.56 -11.39 -15.79
CA THR A 59 27.82 -11.67 -15.10
C THR A 59 28.88 -12.06 -16.13
N ALA A 60 30.14 -12.14 -15.72
CA ALA A 60 31.20 -12.72 -16.57
C ALA A 60 30.89 -14.17 -16.99
N GLU A 61 29.95 -14.82 -16.29
CA GLU A 61 29.68 -16.26 -16.36
C GLU A 61 28.40 -16.58 -17.14
N GLY A 62 27.54 -15.59 -17.40
CA GLY A 62 26.35 -15.75 -18.21
C GLY A 62 25.28 -14.69 -17.95
N PRO A 63 24.36 -14.47 -18.91
CA PRO A 63 23.23 -13.57 -18.74
C PRO A 63 22.09 -14.24 -17.97
N TRP A 64 21.41 -13.47 -17.13
CA TRP A 64 20.09 -13.76 -16.56
C TRP A 64 19.27 -12.48 -16.60
N SER A 65 17.98 -12.52 -16.26
CA SER A 65 17.17 -11.29 -16.19
C SER A 65 16.35 -11.19 -14.93
N VAL A 66 16.01 -9.95 -14.59
CA VAL A 66 15.05 -9.61 -13.55
C VAL A 66 13.82 -9.00 -14.21
N THR A 67 12.65 -9.51 -13.87
CA THR A 67 11.37 -8.86 -14.11
C THR A 67 10.94 -8.15 -12.84
N TRP A 68 11.04 -6.83 -12.86
CA TRP A 68 10.62 -5.97 -11.77
C TRP A 68 9.11 -5.75 -11.81
N ILE A 69 8.43 -5.85 -10.67
CA ILE A 69 7.03 -5.44 -10.54
C ILE A 69 6.91 -4.18 -9.66
N HIS A 70 6.18 -3.18 -10.16
CA HIS A 70 5.84 -2.00 -9.37
C HIS A 70 4.69 -2.33 -8.41
N LEU A 71 4.94 -2.46 -7.11
CA LEU A 71 3.87 -2.62 -6.15
C LEU A 71 3.39 -1.25 -5.65
N PRO A 72 2.07 -1.00 -5.56
CA PRO A 72 1.57 0.21 -4.93
C PRO A 72 1.91 0.21 -3.43
N PRO A 73 1.94 1.38 -2.78
CA PRO A 73 2.08 1.45 -1.33
C PRO A 73 0.96 0.65 -0.62
N PRO A 74 1.21 0.16 0.60
CA PRO A 74 0.19 -0.53 1.39
C PRO A 74 -1.01 0.40 1.62
N GLY A 75 -2.23 -0.05 1.32
CA GLY A 75 -3.42 0.81 1.53
C GLY A 75 -4.66 0.50 0.69
N GLY A 76 -4.89 -0.75 0.27
CA GLY A 76 -6.03 -1.14 -0.57
C GLY A 76 -6.65 -2.47 -0.15
N SER A 77 -7.67 -2.93 -0.89
CA SER A 77 -8.25 -4.25 -0.66
C SER A 77 -7.22 -5.35 -0.90
N ASN A 78 -6.98 -6.20 0.11
CA ASN A 78 -6.09 -7.37 0.01
C ASN A 78 -6.46 -8.26 -1.18
N GLN A 79 -7.76 -8.46 -1.44
CA GLN A 79 -8.22 -9.27 -2.55
C GLN A 79 -7.83 -8.66 -3.91
N ALA A 80 -8.03 -7.36 -4.08
CA ALA A 80 -7.67 -6.67 -5.33
C ALA A 80 -6.15 -6.69 -5.57
N HIS A 81 -5.37 -6.57 -4.51
CA HIS A 81 -3.92 -6.71 -4.55
C HIS A 81 -3.49 -8.13 -4.95
N GLU A 82 -4.05 -9.15 -4.30
CA GLU A 82 -3.76 -10.56 -4.63
C GLU A 82 -4.12 -10.90 -6.07
N ASP A 83 -5.28 -10.46 -6.56
CA ASP A 83 -5.70 -10.72 -7.94
C ASP A 83 -4.84 -9.97 -8.96
N ALA A 84 -4.33 -8.79 -8.62
CA ALA A 84 -3.40 -8.05 -9.48
C ALA A 84 -2.02 -8.72 -9.53
N VAL A 85 -1.48 -9.15 -8.38
CA VAL A 85 -0.23 -9.92 -8.34
C VAL A 85 -0.39 -11.25 -9.07
N HIS A 86 -1.50 -11.95 -8.89
CA HIS A 86 -1.81 -13.19 -9.61
C HIS A 86 -1.75 -13.01 -11.14
N ARG A 87 -2.40 -11.96 -11.67
CA ARG A 87 -2.36 -11.66 -13.11
C ARG A 87 -0.96 -11.31 -13.58
N ALA A 88 -0.26 -10.44 -12.85
CA ALA A 88 1.07 -9.98 -13.21
C ALA A 88 2.08 -11.13 -13.19
N PHE A 89 2.14 -11.89 -12.09
CA PHE A 89 3.03 -13.02 -11.95
C PHE A 89 2.67 -14.17 -12.90
N GLY A 90 1.37 -14.41 -13.14
CA GLY A 90 0.91 -15.36 -14.13
C GLY A 90 1.41 -15.03 -15.54
N ALA A 91 1.35 -13.76 -15.96
CA ALA A 91 1.88 -13.33 -17.25
C ALA A 91 3.40 -13.56 -17.37
N PHE A 92 4.15 -13.33 -16.29
CA PHE A 92 5.57 -13.67 -16.22
C PHE A 92 5.82 -15.17 -16.37
N LEU A 93 5.09 -16.01 -15.65
CA LEU A 93 5.21 -17.48 -15.75
C LEU A 93 4.87 -17.99 -17.16
N ASP A 94 3.86 -17.41 -17.82
CA ASP A 94 3.46 -17.81 -19.17
C ASP A 94 4.49 -17.41 -20.23
N ALA A 95 5.14 -16.25 -20.04
CA ALA A 95 6.19 -15.75 -20.91
C ALA A 95 7.49 -16.55 -20.76
N GLU A 96 7.94 -16.76 -19.52
CA GLU A 96 9.25 -17.35 -19.25
C GLU A 96 9.23 -18.87 -19.19
N ARG A 97 8.07 -19.49 -18.92
CA ARG A 97 7.86 -20.95 -18.87
C ARG A 97 8.91 -21.70 -18.03
N PRO A 98 9.05 -21.37 -16.73
CA PRO A 98 10.01 -22.04 -15.87
C PRO A 98 9.65 -23.52 -15.65
N ASP A 99 10.67 -24.36 -15.43
CA ASP A 99 10.53 -25.75 -15.01
C ASP A 99 10.20 -25.87 -13.51
N VAL A 100 10.74 -24.95 -12.70
CA VAL A 100 10.55 -24.88 -11.24
C VAL A 100 10.45 -23.42 -10.79
N VAL A 101 9.61 -23.14 -9.79
CA VAL A 101 9.51 -21.83 -9.11
C VAL A 101 10.12 -21.94 -7.71
N HIS A 102 11.17 -21.17 -7.44
CA HIS A 102 11.82 -21.09 -6.14
C HIS A 102 11.51 -19.73 -5.49
N PHE A 103 10.68 -19.74 -4.46
CA PHE A 103 10.42 -18.58 -3.63
C PHE A 103 11.49 -18.41 -2.54
N GLU A 104 12.38 -17.44 -2.71
CA GLU A 104 13.26 -16.95 -1.64
C GLU A 104 12.46 -16.06 -0.67
N HIS A 105 11.50 -15.28 -1.18
CA HIS A 105 10.61 -14.49 -0.32
C HIS A 105 9.28 -14.15 -1.04
N LEU A 106 8.24 -13.80 -0.26
CA LEU A 106 6.89 -13.44 -0.77
C LEU A 106 6.36 -12.08 -0.29
N LEU A 107 7.21 -11.27 0.36
CA LEU A 107 6.86 -9.92 0.83
C LEU A 107 6.30 -9.09 -0.31
N GLY A 108 5.10 -8.55 -0.12
CA GLY A 108 4.40 -7.74 -1.10
C GLY A 108 3.80 -8.51 -2.28
N LEU A 109 4.07 -9.81 -2.44
CA LEU A 109 3.49 -10.64 -3.51
C LEU A 109 2.32 -11.50 -2.99
N GLY A 110 2.37 -11.90 -1.72
CA GLY A 110 1.28 -12.60 -1.04
C GLY A 110 0.84 -13.91 -1.73
N LEU A 111 -0.43 -14.30 -1.52
CA LEU A 111 -1.00 -15.54 -2.06
C LEU A 111 -1.26 -15.50 -3.57
N GLY A 112 -1.33 -14.30 -4.17
CA GLY A 112 -1.55 -14.15 -5.62
C GLY A 112 -0.49 -14.87 -6.46
N ALA A 113 0.78 -14.73 -6.06
CA ALA A 113 1.89 -15.40 -6.73
C ALA A 113 1.80 -16.94 -6.61
N LEU A 114 1.48 -17.44 -5.41
CA LEU A 114 1.32 -18.87 -5.15
C LEU A 114 0.16 -19.48 -5.94
N ARG A 115 -0.99 -18.79 -6.00
CA ARG A 115 -2.15 -19.20 -6.81
C ARG A 115 -1.78 -19.35 -8.28
N ALA A 116 -1.02 -18.39 -8.83
CA ALA A 116 -0.61 -18.42 -10.23
C ALA A 116 0.29 -19.61 -10.59
N VAL A 117 1.14 -20.06 -9.65
CA VAL A 117 1.96 -21.27 -9.77
C VAL A 117 1.12 -22.53 -9.74
N ASN A 118 0.21 -22.63 -8.77
CA ASN A 118 -0.61 -23.82 -8.55
C ASN A 118 -1.57 -24.07 -9.70
N GLU A 119 -2.19 -23.03 -10.25
CA GLU A 119 -3.08 -23.13 -11.43
C GLU A 119 -2.33 -23.61 -12.68
N ARG A 120 -1.03 -23.34 -12.77
CA ARG A 120 -0.15 -23.80 -13.87
C ARG A 120 0.50 -25.15 -13.60
N ASN A 121 0.23 -25.75 -12.43
CA ASN A 121 0.81 -27.01 -11.97
C ASN A 121 2.34 -27.02 -12.15
N LEU A 122 2.98 -25.92 -11.74
CA LEU A 122 4.44 -25.75 -11.77
C LEU A 122 5.03 -26.24 -10.45
N PRO A 123 6.08 -27.09 -10.49
CA PRO A 123 6.80 -27.49 -9.29
C PRO A 123 7.34 -26.25 -8.56
N SER A 124 7.15 -26.20 -7.25
CA SER A 124 7.54 -25.03 -6.47
C SER A 124 8.07 -25.36 -5.09
N LEU A 125 8.95 -24.49 -4.61
CA LEU A 125 9.47 -24.59 -3.25
C LEU A 125 9.60 -23.20 -2.63
N TYR A 126 9.51 -23.14 -1.31
CA TYR A 126 9.68 -21.92 -0.53
C TYR A 126 10.83 -22.09 0.46
N ARG A 127 11.71 -21.09 0.53
CA ARG A 127 12.78 -21.01 1.53
C ARG A 127 12.50 -19.89 2.51
N ALA A 128 12.26 -20.24 3.77
CA ALA A 128 12.10 -19.28 4.86
C ALA A 128 13.46 -18.77 5.36
N HIS A 129 13.71 -17.47 5.16
CA HIS A 129 14.90 -16.77 5.69
C HIS A 129 14.67 -16.11 7.05
N ASP A 130 13.40 -15.88 7.40
CA ASP A 130 12.99 -15.20 8.62
C ASP A 130 11.61 -15.68 9.09
N PHE A 131 11.00 -14.91 10.00
CA PHE A 131 9.72 -15.23 10.62
C PHE A 131 8.49 -14.73 9.84
N HIS A 132 8.65 -14.26 8.61
CA HIS A 132 7.56 -13.68 7.81
C HIS A 132 6.34 -14.61 7.64
N LEU A 133 6.55 -15.93 7.60
CA LEU A 133 5.44 -16.89 7.52
C LEU A 133 4.58 -16.95 8.80
N ILE A 134 5.05 -16.45 9.94
CA ILE A 134 4.32 -16.55 11.21
C ILE A 134 4.13 -15.20 11.92
N SER A 135 4.67 -14.13 11.35
CA SER A 135 4.67 -12.79 11.92
C SER A 135 4.74 -11.72 10.83
N ASP A 136 4.02 -10.62 11.03
CA ASP A 136 4.16 -9.36 10.26
C ASP A 136 5.43 -8.58 10.66
N CYS A 137 6.05 -8.99 11.77
CA CYS A 137 7.34 -8.53 12.26
C CYS A 137 8.35 -9.67 12.08
N PRO A 138 9.02 -9.76 10.91
CA PRO A 138 9.93 -10.87 10.60
C PRO A 138 11.19 -10.89 11.48
N THR A 139 11.41 -9.81 12.25
CA THR A 139 12.52 -9.64 13.19
C THR A 139 12.25 -10.20 14.58
N LEU A 140 10.98 -10.50 14.91
CA LEU A 140 10.51 -10.86 16.26
C LEU A 140 11.10 -9.96 17.36
N CYS A 141 11.15 -8.67 17.07
CA CYS A 141 11.71 -7.67 17.96
C CYS A 141 10.67 -6.59 18.21
N ALA A 142 10.32 -6.39 19.47
CA ALA A 142 9.38 -5.37 19.90
C ALA A 142 9.99 -3.96 19.74
N PRO A 143 9.17 -2.90 19.79
CA PRO A 143 9.66 -1.53 19.67
C PRO A 143 10.70 -1.10 20.71
N ASP A 144 10.66 -1.67 21.91
CA ASP A 144 11.66 -1.45 22.96
C ASP A 144 12.89 -2.39 22.83
N LEU A 145 13.02 -3.06 21.68
CA LEU A 145 14.07 -4.03 21.35
C LEU A 145 14.02 -5.33 22.18
N SER A 146 12.93 -5.58 22.92
CA SER A 146 12.72 -6.87 23.59
C SER A 146 12.36 -7.99 22.60
N ASP A 147 12.67 -9.23 22.97
CA ASP A 147 12.37 -10.40 22.14
C ASP A 147 10.89 -10.74 22.14
N LEU A 148 10.38 -11.12 20.98
CA LEU A 148 9.03 -11.65 20.82
C LEU A 148 9.06 -13.16 20.58
N GLY A 149 8.10 -13.87 21.18
CA GLY A 149 7.90 -15.28 20.88
C GLY A 149 7.33 -15.47 19.47
N PRO A 150 7.85 -16.40 18.64
CA PRO A 150 7.34 -16.64 17.27
C PRO A 150 5.87 -17.04 17.21
N HIS A 151 5.34 -17.60 18.30
CA HIS A 151 3.96 -18.05 18.42
C HIS A 151 3.18 -17.28 19.48
N ASP A 152 3.77 -16.22 20.05
CA ASP A 152 3.12 -15.36 21.03
C ASP A 152 2.25 -14.32 20.33
N VAL A 153 1.01 -14.71 20.03
CA VAL A 153 0.03 -13.82 19.37
C VAL A 153 -0.19 -12.53 20.16
N ASP A 154 -0.17 -12.57 21.50
CA ASP A 154 -0.39 -11.37 22.31
C ASP A 154 0.81 -10.43 22.25
N GLY A 155 2.02 -10.96 22.41
CA GLY A 155 3.26 -10.19 22.28
C GLY A 155 3.41 -9.56 20.90
N LEU A 156 3.14 -10.31 19.82
CA LEU A 156 3.16 -9.82 18.45
C LEU A 156 2.12 -8.71 18.22
N ALA A 157 0.90 -8.89 18.71
CA ALA A 157 -0.16 -7.90 18.61
C ALA A 157 0.18 -6.61 19.38
N ARG A 158 0.75 -6.71 20.58
CA ARG A 158 1.23 -5.57 21.36
C ARG A 158 2.37 -4.84 20.66
N ALA A 159 3.32 -5.58 20.09
CA ALA A 159 4.40 -4.98 19.34
C ALA A 159 3.88 -4.21 18.12
N ARG A 160 2.83 -4.74 17.46
CA ARG A 160 2.14 -4.03 16.37
C ARG A 160 1.50 -2.73 16.84
N VAL A 161 0.69 -2.77 17.91
CA VAL A 161 0.09 -1.56 18.50
C VAL A 161 1.16 -0.57 18.96
N GLY A 162 2.29 -1.07 19.49
CA GLY A 162 3.42 -0.26 19.88
C GLY A 162 4.09 0.47 18.70
N ARG A 163 4.21 -0.19 17.53
CA ARG A 163 4.70 0.46 16.30
C ARG A 163 3.72 1.51 15.79
N GLU A 164 2.42 1.20 15.77
CA GLU A 164 1.36 2.14 15.41
C GLU A 164 1.32 3.37 16.34
N PHE A 165 1.60 3.18 17.63
CA PHE A 165 1.79 4.29 18.57
C PHE A 165 3.01 5.15 18.22
N LEU A 166 4.13 4.51 17.85
CA LEU A 166 5.34 5.22 17.46
C LEU A 166 5.19 5.95 16.13
N ASP A 167 4.31 5.50 15.22
CA ASP A 167 4.00 6.17 13.94
C ASP A 167 3.56 7.64 14.12
N GLY A 168 3.10 8.01 15.31
CA GLY A 168 2.77 9.40 15.66
C GLY A 168 3.98 10.34 15.87
N PHE A 169 5.22 9.86 15.83
CA PHE A 169 6.42 10.62 16.23
C PHE A 169 7.39 10.89 15.06
N SER A 170 7.19 11.98 14.31
CA SER A 170 7.95 12.30 13.10
C SER A 170 9.48 12.38 13.25
N ASP A 171 9.97 12.65 14.46
CA ASP A 171 11.38 13.01 14.71
C ASP A 171 12.25 11.82 15.18
N LEU A 172 11.67 10.62 15.32
CA LEU A 172 12.35 9.44 15.90
C LEU A 172 13.31 8.70 14.97
N GLY A 173 13.21 8.91 13.65
CA GLY A 173 13.96 8.10 12.66
C GLY A 173 13.33 6.74 12.31
N ASP A 174 13.86 6.14 11.23
CA ASP A 174 13.53 4.92 10.44
C ASP A 174 12.12 4.29 10.55
N HIS A 175 11.08 5.11 10.69
CA HIS A 175 9.69 4.71 10.52
C HIS A 175 9.22 3.66 11.54
N HIS A 176 9.48 4.03 12.82
CA HIS A 176 8.72 3.68 14.04
C HIS A 176 8.77 2.22 14.51
N GLY A 177 9.68 1.43 13.95
CA GLY A 177 9.91 0.05 14.38
C GLY A 177 10.56 -0.09 15.76
N TRP A 178 11.43 0.86 16.19
CA TRP A 178 12.22 0.77 17.43
C TRP A 178 12.61 2.11 18.06
N VAL A 179 12.77 2.10 19.39
CA VAL A 179 13.28 3.23 20.20
C VAL A 179 14.43 2.80 21.11
N LEU A 180 15.36 3.73 21.35
CA LEU A 180 16.43 3.62 22.34
C LEU A 180 16.06 4.40 23.62
N GLU A 181 16.82 4.16 24.69
CA GLU A 181 16.69 4.94 25.91
C GLU A 181 16.99 6.43 25.62
N GLY A 182 16.06 7.31 26.00
CA GLY A 182 16.16 8.76 25.76
C GLY A 182 15.58 9.24 24.43
N ASP A 183 15.13 8.34 23.53
CA ASP A 183 14.46 8.72 22.29
C ASP A 183 13.06 9.33 22.54
N LEU A 184 12.41 8.92 23.63
CA LEU A 184 11.09 9.38 24.03
C LEU A 184 11.16 10.17 25.33
N ASP A 185 10.24 11.15 25.50
CA ASP A 185 10.01 11.76 26.79
C ASP A 185 9.42 10.75 27.80
N THR A 186 9.52 11.06 29.09
CA THR A 186 9.11 10.15 30.17
C THR A 186 7.64 9.70 30.07
N GLU A 187 6.73 10.57 29.62
CA GLU A 187 5.32 10.20 29.46
C GLU A 187 5.14 9.22 28.30
N SER A 188 5.70 9.54 27.14
CA SER A 188 5.62 8.68 25.95
C SER A 188 6.29 7.32 26.16
N ALA A 189 7.45 7.29 26.82
CA ALA A 189 8.13 6.04 27.19
C ALA A 189 7.27 5.18 28.13
N SER A 190 6.62 5.80 29.12
CA SER A 190 5.72 5.10 30.05
C SER A 190 4.48 4.54 29.35
N ARG A 191 3.94 5.27 28.35
CA ARG A 191 2.83 4.81 27.53
C ARG A 191 3.22 3.62 26.66
N LEU A 192 4.36 3.67 25.98
CA LEU A 192 4.87 2.54 25.19
C LEU A 192 5.06 1.30 26.09
N ALA A 193 5.64 1.46 27.27
CA ALA A 193 5.79 0.37 28.23
C ALA A 193 4.43 -0.20 28.68
N ALA A 194 3.40 0.65 28.85
CA ALA A 194 2.05 0.18 29.17
C ALA A 194 1.40 -0.61 28.01
N ILE A 195 1.65 -0.22 26.76
CA ILE A 195 1.20 -0.97 25.57
C ILE A 195 1.88 -2.35 25.51
N LEU A 196 3.21 -2.37 25.65
CA LEU A 196 4.00 -3.59 25.49
C LEU A 196 3.88 -4.56 26.67
N HIS A 197 3.80 -4.04 27.91
CA HIS A 197 3.93 -4.85 29.13
C HIS A 197 2.76 -4.70 30.11
N GLY A 198 1.84 -3.76 29.86
CA GLY A 198 0.71 -3.47 30.74
C GLY A 198 -0.49 -4.43 30.58
N PRO A 199 -1.53 -4.27 31.40
CA PRO A 199 -2.74 -5.10 31.34
C PRO A 199 -3.46 -4.99 30.00
N SER A 200 -3.78 -6.12 29.34
CA SER A 200 -4.40 -6.13 27.99
C SER A 200 -5.68 -5.30 27.90
N ALA A 201 -6.48 -5.23 28.97
CA ALA A 201 -7.73 -4.47 29.01
C ALA A 201 -7.56 -2.94 28.86
N GLN A 202 -6.32 -2.44 28.98
CA GLN A 202 -5.99 -1.02 28.87
C GLN A 202 -5.32 -0.67 27.53
N VAL A 203 -5.09 -1.65 26.66
CA VAL A 203 -4.44 -1.44 25.36
C VAL A 203 -5.50 -1.36 24.28
N GLU A 204 -5.73 -0.16 23.78
CA GLU A 204 -6.64 0.09 22.67
C GLU A 204 -6.12 -0.56 21.38
N GLY A 205 -7.02 -1.09 20.54
CA GLY A 205 -6.66 -1.75 19.27
C GLY A 205 -6.08 -3.16 19.40
N LEU A 206 -5.80 -3.65 20.61
CA LEU A 206 -5.12 -4.94 20.81
C LEU A 206 -5.87 -6.15 20.22
N GLU A 207 -7.20 -6.20 20.32
CA GLU A 207 -7.98 -7.32 19.78
C GLU A 207 -7.94 -7.35 18.24
N ALA A 208 -8.07 -6.19 17.59
CA ALA A 208 -7.92 -6.09 16.14
C ALA A 208 -6.50 -6.49 15.70
N ALA A 209 -5.48 -6.07 16.45
CA ALA A 209 -4.10 -6.49 16.18
C ALA A 209 -3.92 -8.01 16.31
N ARG A 210 -4.54 -8.66 17.30
CA ARG A 210 -4.52 -10.13 17.43
C ARG A 210 -5.16 -10.82 16.23
N GLU A 211 -6.30 -10.32 15.75
CA GLU A 211 -6.95 -10.87 14.55
C GLU A 211 -6.05 -10.78 13.32
N VAL A 212 -5.33 -9.67 13.15
CA VAL A 212 -4.35 -9.51 12.06
C VAL A 212 -3.21 -10.53 12.18
N ILE A 213 -2.64 -10.73 13.37
CA ILE A 213 -1.57 -11.72 13.58
C ILE A 213 -2.07 -13.14 13.29
N ILE A 214 -3.29 -13.49 13.72
CA ILE A 214 -3.89 -14.80 13.46
C ILE A 214 -4.11 -15.01 11.95
N ALA A 215 -4.62 -14.00 11.26
CA ALA A 215 -4.81 -14.04 9.81
C ALA A 215 -3.46 -14.19 9.08
N TRP A 216 -2.42 -13.50 9.55
CA TRP A 216 -1.06 -13.62 9.00
C TRP A 216 -0.50 -15.03 9.14
N GLN A 217 -0.62 -15.62 10.33
CA GLN A 217 -0.21 -17.01 10.58
C GLN A 217 -1.01 -18.00 9.74
N ALA A 218 -2.29 -17.73 9.49
CA ALA A 218 -3.10 -18.54 8.57
C ALA A 218 -2.58 -18.44 7.13
N MET A 219 -2.25 -17.24 6.66
CA MET A 219 -1.62 -17.04 5.35
C MET A 219 -0.31 -17.81 5.22
N GLY A 220 0.58 -17.76 6.21
CA GLY A 220 1.83 -18.51 6.15
C GLY A 220 1.66 -20.03 6.15
N ARG A 221 0.66 -20.55 6.86
CA ARG A 221 0.25 -21.97 6.73
C ARG A 221 -0.22 -22.31 5.32
N MET A 222 -1.00 -21.42 4.70
CA MET A 222 -1.44 -21.59 3.31
C MET A 222 -0.26 -21.57 2.33
N ILE A 223 0.71 -20.67 2.54
CA ILE A 223 1.94 -20.63 1.73
C ILE A 223 2.72 -21.94 1.87
N ALA A 224 2.97 -22.38 3.09
CA ALA A 224 3.67 -23.64 3.33
C ALA A 224 2.93 -24.84 2.72
N ALA A 225 1.60 -24.91 2.88
CA ALA A 225 0.78 -25.98 2.31
C ALA A 225 0.74 -25.94 0.78
N GLY A 226 0.80 -24.75 0.17
CA GLY A 226 0.61 -24.57 -1.27
C GLY A 226 1.85 -24.80 -2.13
N VAL A 227 3.06 -24.90 -1.56
CA VAL A 227 4.29 -25.27 -2.30
C VAL A 227 4.59 -26.76 -2.17
N ASP A 228 5.49 -27.31 -2.98
CA ASP A 228 5.84 -28.74 -2.92
C ASP A 228 6.86 -29.07 -1.82
N ARG A 229 7.77 -28.15 -1.55
CA ARG A 229 8.80 -28.31 -0.51
C ARG A 229 8.99 -26.99 0.24
N CYS A 230 9.21 -27.08 1.54
CA CYS A 230 9.55 -25.93 2.38
C CYS A 230 10.91 -26.15 3.02
N TYR A 231 11.78 -25.16 2.87
CA TYR A 231 13.11 -25.16 3.43
C TYR A 231 13.34 -23.94 4.33
N THR A 232 14.41 -23.98 5.11
CA THR A 232 14.93 -22.83 5.85
C THR A 232 16.45 -22.88 5.92
N SER A 233 17.10 -21.74 6.19
CA SER A 233 18.56 -21.59 6.18
C SER A 233 19.25 -21.88 7.53
N SER A 234 18.48 -22.12 8.59
CA SER A 234 19.01 -22.32 9.96
C SER A 234 18.26 -23.44 10.69
N PRO A 235 18.96 -24.37 11.37
CA PRO A 235 18.33 -25.36 12.25
C PRO A 235 17.54 -24.71 13.40
N ARG A 236 18.00 -23.57 13.92
CA ARG A 236 17.26 -22.81 14.93
C ARG A 236 15.99 -22.24 14.34
N LEU A 237 16.05 -21.62 13.17
CA LEU A 237 14.87 -21.10 12.49
C LEU A 237 13.87 -22.23 12.20
N LEU A 238 14.35 -23.41 11.78
CA LEU A 238 13.54 -24.61 11.63
C LEU A 238 12.77 -24.95 12.92
N SER A 239 13.46 -25.02 14.06
CA SER A 239 12.85 -25.34 15.34
C SER A 239 11.76 -24.35 15.76
N GLN A 240 11.89 -23.08 15.38
CA GLN A 240 10.95 -22.01 15.72
C GLN A 240 9.77 -21.93 14.72
N LEU A 241 9.98 -22.25 13.44
CA LEU A 241 8.93 -22.19 12.43
C LEU A 241 8.05 -23.45 12.41
N GLN A 242 8.64 -24.63 12.62
CA GLN A 242 7.97 -25.92 12.41
C GLN A 242 6.70 -26.10 13.27
N GLY A 243 6.66 -25.48 14.46
CA GLY A 243 5.48 -25.52 15.34
C GLY A 243 4.26 -24.77 14.80
N GLY A 244 4.44 -23.77 13.93
CA GLY A 244 3.37 -22.88 13.48
C GLY A 244 2.81 -23.17 12.08
N LEU A 245 3.54 -23.91 11.24
CA LEU A 245 3.24 -24.00 9.80
C LEU A 245 2.39 -25.20 9.39
N GLY A 246 2.26 -26.23 10.25
CA GLY A 246 1.48 -27.43 9.92
C GLY A 246 2.06 -28.28 8.77
N ARG A 247 3.29 -27.98 8.33
CA ARG A 247 4.04 -28.72 7.31
C ARG A 247 5.47 -28.98 7.79
N ALA A 248 6.05 -30.10 7.37
CA ALA A 248 7.46 -30.36 7.59
C ALA A 248 8.34 -29.36 6.83
N LEU A 249 9.30 -28.79 7.53
CA LEU A 249 10.35 -27.95 6.96
C LEU A 249 11.67 -28.71 7.03
N GLU A 250 12.55 -28.49 6.06
CA GLU A 250 13.89 -29.03 6.04
C GLU A 250 14.93 -27.90 6.14
N CYS A 251 16.01 -28.13 6.87
CA CYS A 251 17.09 -27.15 6.94
C CYS A 251 18.08 -27.36 5.78
N ARG A 252 18.30 -26.32 4.97
CA ARG A 252 19.33 -26.21 3.94
C ARG A 252 20.12 -24.92 4.16
N PRO A 253 21.28 -24.99 4.85
CA PRO A 253 22.05 -23.81 5.20
C PRO A 253 22.41 -22.95 4.00
N ALA A 254 22.38 -21.63 4.18
CA ALA A 254 22.88 -20.69 3.17
C ALA A 254 24.42 -20.68 3.19
N GLY A 255 25.00 -20.68 2.00
CA GLY A 255 26.43 -20.47 1.74
C GLY A 255 26.73 -19.08 1.21
N ILE A 256 28.01 -18.76 1.11
CA ILE A 256 28.51 -17.50 0.53
C ILE A 256 29.58 -17.77 -0.51
N ASP A 257 29.91 -16.78 -1.35
CA ASP A 257 31.02 -16.89 -2.29
C ASP A 257 32.35 -16.75 -1.54
N VAL A 258 32.87 -17.88 -1.04
CA VAL A 258 34.10 -17.91 -0.22
C VAL A 258 35.31 -17.52 -1.07
N GLN A 259 35.31 -17.87 -2.36
CA GLN A 259 36.43 -17.57 -3.26
C GLN A 259 36.60 -16.07 -3.50
N ALA A 260 35.51 -15.32 -3.64
CA ALA A 260 35.56 -13.86 -3.76
C ALA A 260 36.15 -13.17 -2.51
N LEU A 261 36.10 -13.84 -1.35
CA LEU A 261 36.55 -13.31 -0.06
C LEU A 261 37.93 -13.84 0.35
N ALA A 262 38.33 -15.01 -0.15
CA ALA A 262 39.63 -15.61 0.08
C ALA A 262 40.72 -14.78 -0.63
N GLY A 263 41.57 -14.11 0.16
CA GLY A 263 42.75 -13.40 -0.35
C GLY A 263 44.03 -14.21 -0.12
N ASP A 264 45.03 -13.99 -0.96
CA ASP A 264 46.38 -14.55 -0.84
C ASP A 264 47.27 -13.80 0.18
N GLY A 265 46.78 -12.68 0.72
CA GLY A 265 47.55 -11.77 1.58
C GLY A 265 47.58 -12.14 3.06
N SER A 266 48.79 -12.18 3.63
CA SER A 266 48.98 -12.13 5.08
C SER A 266 48.53 -10.77 5.63
N ARG A 267 47.67 -10.75 6.66
CA ARG A 267 47.39 -9.52 7.42
C ARG A 267 48.70 -8.95 7.95
N THR A 268 48.98 -7.68 7.67
CA THR A 268 50.10 -6.99 8.29
C THR A 268 49.79 -6.84 9.79
N PRO A 269 50.70 -7.31 10.69
CA PRO A 269 50.59 -7.02 12.11
C PRO A 269 50.62 -5.50 12.32
N GLY A 270 49.58 -4.96 12.96
CA GLY A 270 49.53 -3.55 13.34
C GLY A 270 50.00 -3.33 14.78
N GLU A 271 50.45 -2.12 15.09
CA GLU A 271 50.76 -1.70 16.48
C GLU A 271 49.49 -1.49 17.34
N SER A 272 48.32 -1.40 16.70
CA SER A 272 47.01 -1.24 17.35
C SER A 272 46.01 -2.29 16.87
N LEU A 273 45.06 -2.65 17.74
CA LEU A 273 43.95 -3.55 17.41
C LEU A 273 42.94 -2.81 16.51
N ARG A 274 42.73 -3.31 15.29
CA ARG A 274 41.82 -2.73 14.30
C ARG A 274 40.45 -3.39 14.39
N ILE A 275 39.46 -2.66 14.88
CA ILE A 275 38.08 -3.11 15.04
C ILE A 275 37.26 -2.66 13.83
N GLY A 276 36.43 -3.54 13.28
CA GLY A 276 35.48 -3.19 12.23
C GLY A 276 34.03 -3.33 12.68
N PHE A 277 33.17 -2.46 12.16
CA PHE A 277 31.72 -2.63 12.08
C PHE A 277 31.32 -2.62 10.61
N LEU A 278 30.62 -3.68 10.16
CA LEU A 278 30.16 -3.85 8.78
C LEU A 278 28.66 -4.17 8.80
N GLY A 279 27.83 -3.35 8.16
CA GLY A 279 26.41 -3.64 7.95
C GLY A 279 25.52 -2.42 7.89
N GLY A 280 24.20 -2.65 7.91
CA GLY A 280 23.21 -1.58 7.95
C GLY A 280 23.35 -0.70 9.21
N ILE A 281 23.19 0.61 9.06
CA ILE A 281 23.21 1.57 10.16
C ILE A 281 21.78 1.82 10.62
N GLY A 282 21.34 1.02 11.60
CA GLY A 282 20.04 1.16 12.27
C GLY A 282 20.13 0.84 13.76
N LYS A 283 19.13 1.26 14.54
CA LYS A 283 19.08 1.08 16.00
C LYS A 283 19.28 -0.39 16.41
N HIS A 284 18.57 -1.30 15.75
CA HIS A 284 18.63 -2.75 15.99
C HIS A 284 20.00 -3.40 15.68
N LYS A 285 20.88 -2.73 14.92
CA LYS A 285 22.24 -3.20 14.62
C LYS A 285 23.28 -2.79 15.68
N GLY A 286 22.90 -1.96 16.65
CA GLY A 286 23.68 -1.70 17.86
C GLY A 286 24.97 -0.89 17.68
N LEU A 287 25.13 -0.13 16.59
CA LEU A 287 26.32 0.70 16.38
C LEU A 287 26.57 1.67 17.56
N HIS A 288 25.52 2.26 18.14
CA HIS A 288 25.64 3.08 19.34
C HIS A 288 26.37 2.32 20.46
N LEU A 289 25.96 1.08 20.77
CA LEU A 289 26.58 0.26 21.81
C LEU A 289 28.10 0.09 21.61
N LEU A 290 28.53 -0.14 20.36
CA LEU A 290 29.94 -0.25 20.01
C LEU A 290 30.68 1.08 20.15
N LEU A 291 30.08 2.20 19.74
CA LEU A 291 30.69 3.52 19.91
C LEU A 291 30.87 3.86 21.41
N ASP A 292 29.91 3.51 22.26
CA ASP A 292 29.99 3.70 23.72
C ASP A 292 31.10 2.87 24.36
N ALA A 293 31.24 1.60 23.96
CA ALA A 293 32.32 0.74 24.41
C ALA A 293 33.68 1.25 23.90
N PHE A 294 33.76 1.65 22.63
CA PHE A 294 34.98 2.18 22.00
C PHE A 294 35.47 3.49 22.64
N GLU A 295 34.54 4.34 23.10
CA GLU A 295 34.89 5.55 23.86
C GLU A 295 35.71 5.23 25.11
N SER A 296 35.44 4.08 25.74
CA SER A 296 36.04 3.64 27.01
C SER A 296 37.35 2.87 26.84
N LEU A 297 37.77 2.56 25.59
CA LEU A 297 39.01 1.83 25.29
C LEU A 297 40.24 2.76 25.25
N PRO A 298 41.44 2.24 25.55
CA PRO A 298 42.68 3.02 25.58
C PRO A 298 43.02 3.59 24.20
N LYS A 299 42.98 4.92 24.07
CA LYS A 299 43.28 5.63 22.82
C LYS A 299 44.72 5.34 22.37
N GLY A 300 44.91 5.12 21.07
CA GLY A 300 46.20 4.79 20.46
C GLY A 300 46.54 3.29 20.43
N GLN A 301 45.82 2.45 21.19
CA GLN A 301 45.96 0.98 21.11
C GLN A 301 44.86 0.32 20.29
N VAL A 302 43.79 1.05 19.99
CA VAL A 302 42.65 0.58 19.21
C VAL A 302 42.28 1.58 18.12
N THR A 303 41.78 1.07 16.99
CA THR A 303 41.11 1.85 15.95
C THR A 303 39.76 1.20 15.65
N LEU A 304 38.78 2.00 15.23
CA LEU A 304 37.46 1.51 14.83
C LEU A 304 37.11 2.06 13.46
N GLN A 305 36.84 1.16 12.50
CA GLN A 305 36.29 1.51 11.20
C GLN A 305 34.80 1.16 11.15
N VAL A 306 33.97 2.10 10.69
CA VAL A 306 32.52 1.95 10.54
C VAL A 306 32.14 1.97 9.06
N HIS A 307 31.73 0.82 8.55
CA HIS A 307 31.32 0.58 7.17
C HIS A 307 29.82 0.24 7.13
N GLY A 308 29.04 1.04 6.40
CA GLY A 308 27.59 0.86 6.36
C GLY A 308 26.82 2.06 5.80
N GLY A 309 25.61 1.77 5.31
CA GLY A 309 24.59 2.77 5.00
C GLY A 309 23.35 2.53 5.85
N GLY A 310 22.53 3.57 6.05
CA GLY A 310 21.27 3.47 6.79
C GLY A 310 20.20 4.32 6.14
N THR A 311 18.98 3.76 6.06
CA THR A 311 17.77 4.47 5.65
C THR A 311 17.37 5.51 6.70
N ASP A 312 17.62 5.21 7.99
CA ASP A 312 17.39 6.13 9.09
C ASP A 312 18.33 7.32 8.99
N SER A 313 17.87 8.44 8.44
CA SER A 313 18.71 9.63 8.38
C SER A 313 19.05 10.18 9.76
N VAL A 314 18.11 10.12 10.70
CA VAL A 314 18.25 10.67 12.05
C VAL A 314 19.30 9.87 12.82
N TYR A 315 19.09 8.56 12.98
CA TYR A 315 20.03 7.71 13.71
C TYR A 315 21.40 7.65 13.02
N ARG A 316 21.45 7.55 11.69
CA ARG A 316 22.73 7.52 10.95
C ARG A 316 23.53 8.80 11.18
N ASP A 317 22.90 9.97 11.11
CA ASP A 317 23.60 11.25 11.26
C ASP A 317 24.05 11.47 12.71
N GLN A 318 23.23 11.06 13.70
CA GLN A 318 23.63 11.00 15.11
C GLN A 318 24.84 10.09 15.33
N MET A 319 24.82 8.86 14.79
CA MET A 319 25.94 7.92 14.90
C MET A 319 27.19 8.43 14.20
N ARG A 320 27.04 9.11 13.06
CA ARG A 320 28.18 9.74 12.35
C ARG A 320 28.80 10.88 13.16
N ALA A 321 27.99 11.68 13.82
CA ALA A 321 28.49 12.72 14.73
C ALA A 321 29.19 12.09 15.93
N ARG A 322 28.59 11.05 16.54
CA ARG A 322 29.18 10.33 17.67
C ARG A 322 30.50 9.65 17.31
N ALA A 323 30.57 8.99 16.14
CA ALA A 323 31.79 8.37 15.64
C ALA A 323 32.95 9.39 15.56
N ARG A 324 32.69 10.60 15.03
CA ARG A 324 33.68 11.69 15.02
C ARG A 324 34.12 12.09 16.43
N ASN A 325 33.20 12.21 17.38
CA ASN A 325 33.50 12.62 18.74
C ASN A 325 34.39 11.60 19.48
N VAL A 326 34.18 10.31 19.26
CA VAL A 326 34.96 9.24 19.93
C VAL A 326 36.25 8.88 19.19
N GLY A 327 36.46 9.43 17.99
CA GLY A 327 37.62 9.18 17.12
C GLY A 327 37.52 7.89 16.29
N ALA A 328 36.31 7.42 16.00
CA ALA A 328 36.07 6.31 15.08
C ALA A 328 36.06 6.79 13.62
N ASP A 329 36.60 5.97 12.73
CA ASP A 329 36.74 6.25 11.30
C ASP A 329 35.46 5.84 10.55
N TRP A 330 34.70 6.84 10.10
CA TRP A 330 33.46 6.63 9.36
C TRP A 330 33.75 6.47 7.87
N ARG A 331 33.67 5.24 7.36
CA ARG A 331 33.96 4.89 5.96
C ARG A 331 32.73 4.92 5.05
N GLY A 332 31.53 4.87 5.63
CA GLY A 332 30.27 4.97 4.88
C GLY A 332 29.89 3.67 4.17
N ALA A 333 28.98 3.76 3.20
CA ALA A 333 28.45 2.59 2.49
C ALA A 333 29.49 1.96 1.55
N TYR A 334 29.46 0.64 1.43
CA TYR A 334 30.35 -0.15 0.58
C TYR A 334 29.55 -1.03 -0.39
N ARG A 335 30.22 -1.55 -1.41
CA ARG A 335 29.74 -2.53 -2.38
C ARG A 335 30.16 -3.93 -1.94
N ALA A 336 29.37 -4.94 -2.32
CA ALA A 336 29.63 -6.34 -1.95
C ALA A 336 31.06 -6.81 -2.31
N GLN A 337 31.62 -6.32 -3.42
CA GLN A 337 32.97 -6.68 -3.87
C GLN A 337 34.08 -6.14 -2.96
N GLU A 338 33.81 -5.07 -2.20
CA GLU A 338 34.78 -4.41 -1.32
C GLU A 338 34.91 -5.13 0.04
N VAL A 339 33.95 -6.01 0.38
CA VAL A 339 33.90 -6.70 1.69
C VAL A 339 35.19 -7.45 2.00
N GLY A 340 35.73 -8.19 1.03
CA GLY A 340 36.98 -8.94 1.20
C GLY A 340 38.18 -8.03 1.51
N GLU A 341 38.26 -6.84 0.91
CA GLU A 341 39.31 -5.86 1.18
C GLU A 341 39.15 -5.25 2.57
N ILE A 342 37.93 -4.84 2.92
CA ILE A 342 37.61 -4.27 4.23
C ILE A 342 37.95 -5.27 5.37
N LEU A 343 37.57 -6.54 5.23
CA LEU A 343 37.83 -7.58 6.22
C LEU A 343 39.33 -7.93 6.38
N ARG A 344 40.17 -7.54 5.42
CA ARG A 344 41.64 -7.66 5.52
C ARG A 344 42.27 -6.47 6.24
N GLU A 345 41.62 -5.30 6.22
CA GLU A 345 42.08 -4.12 6.92
C GLU A 345 41.85 -4.18 8.43
N ILE A 346 40.90 -4.99 8.90
CA ILE A 346 40.56 -5.14 10.31
C ILE A 346 41.12 -6.44 10.92
N ASP A 347 41.30 -6.42 12.23
CA ASP A 347 41.74 -7.59 13.01
C ASP A 347 40.57 -8.40 13.56
N VAL A 348 39.46 -7.73 13.89
CA VAL A 348 38.24 -8.32 14.45
C VAL A 348 37.01 -7.56 13.97
N LEU A 349 35.96 -8.29 13.58
CA LEU A 349 34.65 -7.73 13.26
C LEU A 349 33.75 -7.75 14.49
N VAL A 350 33.11 -6.64 14.83
CA VAL A 350 32.10 -6.59 15.89
C VAL A 350 30.71 -6.52 15.28
N VAL A 351 29.82 -7.44 15.70
CA VAL A 351 28.40 -7.49 15.29
C VAL A 351 27.53 -7.29 16.54
N PRO A 352 27.27 -6.04 16.95
CA PRO A 352 26.63 -5.73 18.23
C PRO A 352 25.10 -5.68 18.16
N SER A 353 24.50 -6.50 17.29
CA SER A 353 23.05 -6.51 17.04
C SER A 353 22.23 -6.66 18.33
N LEU A 354 21.17 -5.86 18.47
CA LEU A 354 20.25 -5.86 19.61
C LEU A 354 19.07 -6.80 19.39
N TRP A 355 18.73 -7.06 18.13
CA TRP A 355 17.79 -8.10 17.73
C TRP A 355 18.47 -9.44 17.46
N VAL A 356 17.67 -10.49 17.32
CA VAL A 356 18.13 -11.83 16.97
C VAL A 356 18.36 -11.92 15.47
N GLU A 357 19.62 -12.04 15.06
CA GLU A 357 19.99 -12.26 13.65
C GLU A 357 19.79 -13.74 13.28
N ASN A 358 18.96 -14.03 12.27
CA ASN A 358 18.64 -15.40 11.86
C ASN A 358 19.81 -16.11 11.15
N ALA A 359 20.49 -15.40 10.25
CA ALA A 359 21.63 -15.90 9.49
C ALA A 359 22.49 -14.71 8.98
N PRO A 360 23.25 -14.03 9.86
CA PRO A 360 23.99 -12.83 9.48
C PRO A 360 25.16 -13.21 8.55
N PHE A 361 25.01 -12.92 7.26
CA PHE A 361 26.02 -13.20 6.24
C PHE A 361 27.39 -12.60 6.55
N VAL A 362 27.43 -11.41 7.18
CA VAL A 362 28.69 -10.74 7.55
C VAL A 362 29.57 -11.55 8.51
N ILE A 363 28.99 -12.43 9.33
CA ILE A 363 29.76 -13.37 10.17
C ILE A 363 30.47 -14.40 9.29
N MET A 364 29.74 -14.97 8.33
CA MET A 364 30.32 -15.92 7.39
C MET A 364 31.37 -15.25 6.51
N GLU A 365 31.13 -14.01 6.06
CA GLU A 365 32.10 -13.24 5.28
C GLU A 365 33.40 -13.02 6.06
N ALA A 366 33.29 -12.62 7.33
CA ALA A 366 34.44 -12.49 8.23
C ALA A 366 35.20 -13.81 8.38
N GLN A 367 34.50 -14.92 8.64
CA GLN A 367 35.10 -16.24 8.76
C GLN A 367 35.79 -16.70 7.45
N ALA A 368 35.17 -16.47 6.29
CA ALA A 368 35.78 -16.73 4.98
C ALA A 368 37.08 -15.92 4.77
N ALA A 369 37.12 -14.69 5.27
CA ALA A 369 38.32 -13.85 5.26
C ALA A 369 39.31 -14.19 6.41
N GLY A 370 39.03 -15.19 7.26
CA GLY A 370 39.84 -15.52 8.44
C GLY A 370 39.86 -14.42 9.50
N CYS A 371 38.82 -13.59 9.57
CA CYS A 371 38.63 -12.54 10.56
C CYS A 371 37.74 -13.07 11.71
N PRO A 372 38.24 -13.13 12.95
CA PRO A 372 37.40 -13.48 14.10
C PRO A 372 36.30 -12.45 14.32
N VAL A 373 35.25 -12.88 15.02
CA VAL A 373 34.08 -12.05 15.29
C VAL A 373 33.84 -11.88 16.80
N VAL A 374 33.35 -10.71 17.19
CA VAL A 374 32.78 -10.43 18.52
C VAL A 374 31.30 -10.13 18.32
N VAL A 375 30.41 -10.97 18.85
CA VAL A 375 28.99 -10.91 18.50
C VAL A 375 28.09 -10.94 19.73
N SER A 376 26.94 -10.28 19.64
CA SER A 376 25.91 -10.36 20.68
C SER A 376 25.49 -11.81 20.91
N ARG A 377 25.41 -12.23 22.16
CA ARG A 377 24.99 -13.59 22.55
C ARG A 377 23.51 -13.79 22.21
N SER A 378 23.21 -14.82 21.41
CA SER A 378 21.85 -15.31 21.16
C SER A 378 21.88 -16.80 20.83
N GLU A 379 20.71 -17.44 20.80
CA GLU A 379 20.59 -18.85 20.42
C GLU A 379 20.90 -19.12 18.93
N PHE A 380 20.86 -18.08 18.10
CA PHE A 380 21.17 -18.12 16.67
C PHE A 380 22.66 -17.86 16.39
N THR A 381 23.29 -16.93 17.11
CA THR A 381 24.72 -16.65 16.92
C THR A 381 25.59 -17.85 17.30
N LYS A 382 25.14 -18.69 18.23
CA LYS A 382 25.79 -19.98 18.58
C LYS A 382 25.83 -21.00 17.44
N GLU A 383 24.99 -20.87 16.41
CA GLU A 383 25.05 -21.75 15.23
C GLU A 383 26.22 -21.39 14.30
N ARG A 384 26.70 -20.16 14.39
CA ARG A 384 27.72 -19.60 13.49
C ARG A 384 29.04 -19.32 14.20
N VAL A 385 29.02 -19.08 15.51
CA VAL A 385 30.19 -18.71 16.30
C VAL A 385 30.36 -19.67 17.47
N ARG A 386 31.54 -20.29 17.54
CA ARG A 386 31.98 -21.14 18.65
C ARG A 386 32.77 -20.28 19.63
N GLU A 387 32.14 -20.00 20.76
CA GLU A 387 32.70 -19.12 21.80
C GLU A 387 34.10 -19.56 22.25
N GLY A 388 35.08 -18.66 22.12
CA GLY A 388 36.47 -18.90 22.47
C GLY A 388 37.26 -19.73 21.45
N VAL A 389 36.64 -20.14 20.33
CA VAL A 389 37.29 -20.93 19.27
C VAL A 389 37.48 -20.09 18.01
N ASP A 390 36.42 -19.50 17.46
CA ASP A 390 36.47 -18.69 16.23
C ASP A 390 35.84 -17.29 16.40
N GLY A 391 35.30 -17.01 17.57
CA GLY A 391 34.84 -15.70 17.98
C GLY A 391 34.54 -15.61 19.48
N LEU A 392 34.14 -14.42 19.92
CA LEU A 392 33.75 -14.15 21.30
C LEU A 392 32.28 -13.69 21.35
N LEU A 393 31.61 -14.06 22.43
CA LEU A 393 30.23 -13.67 22.70
C LEU A 393 30.18 -12.68 23.87
N PHE A 394 29.35 -11.65 23.76
CA PHE A 394 29.08 -10.72 24.86
C PHE A 394 27.57 -10.62 25.11
N GLU A 395 27.17 -10.19 26.30
CA GLU A 395 25.75 -10.08 26.64
C GLU A 395 25.05 -9.01 25.79
N ARG A 396 23.97 -9.41 25.11
CA ARG A 396 23.27 -8.56 24.15
C ARG A 396 22.72 -7.30 24.83
N GLY A 397 22.95 -6.14 24.21
CA GLY A 397 22.57 -4.83 24.76
C GLY A 397 23.40 -4.35 25.95
N ASN A 398 24.41 -5.12 26.39
CA ASN A 398 25.25 -4.77 27.53
C ASN A 398 26.60 -4.19 27.07
N LYS A 399 26.75 -2.88 27.27
CA LYS A 399 27.97 -2.12 26.92
C LYS A 399 29.19 -2.64 27.68
N ASP A 400 29.03 -2.91 28.98
CA ASP A 400 30.14 -3.29 29.85
C ASP A 400 30.65 -4.68 29.49
N SER A 401 29.75 -5.62 29.16
CA SER A 401 30.12 -6.94 28.66
C SER A 401 30.87 -6.86 27.31
N LEU A 402 30.44 -5.97 26.40
CA LEU A 402 31.15 -5.71 25.15
C LEU A 402 32.54 -5.13 25.41
N LEU A 403 32.65 -4.14 26.31
CA LEU A 403 33.90 -3.52 26.70
C LEU A 403 34.88 -4.53 27.30
N GLU A 404 34.44 -5.35 28.24
CA GLU A 404 35.24 -6.43 28.85
C GLU A 404 35.75 -7.40 27.76
N THR A 405 34.88 -7.77 26.82
CA THR A 405 35.24 -8.67 25.71
C THR A 405 36.30 -8.05 24.79
N LEU A 406 36.18 -6.77 24.47
CA LEU A 406 37.18 -6.05 23.67
C LEU A 406 38.49 -5.83 24.43
N GLN A 407 38.43 -5.62 25.74
CA GLN A 407 39.62 -5.51 26.60
C GLN A 407 40.40 -6.83 26.67
N ARG A 408 39.71 -7.97 26.69
CA ARG A 408 40.37 -9.29 26.61
C ARG A 408 41.26 -9.42 25.39
N LEU A 409 40.81 -8.95 24.22
CA LEU A 409 41.62 -8.94 22.99
C LEU A 409 42.88 -8.07 23.08
N LEU A 410 42.93 -7.11 24.01
CA LEU A 410 44.10 -6.26 24.25
C LEU A 410 45.07 -6.85 25.28
N VAL A 411 44.56 -7.56 26.29
CA VAL A 411 45.37 -8.02 27.43
C VAL A 411 45.80 -9.49 27.32
N GLU A 412 45.09 -10.30 26.52
CA GLU A 412 45.41 -11.70 26.26
C GLU A 412 46.19 -11.82 24.92
N PRO A 413 47.53 -11.88 24.93
CA PRO A 413 48.36 -11.74 23.72
C PRO A 413 48.11 -12.82 22.66
N ASP A 414 47.76 -14.04 23.08
CA ASP A 414 47.59 -15.18 22.17
C ASP A 414 46.13 -15.39 21.73
N LEU A 415 45.18 -14.65 22.32
CA LEU A 415 43.75 -14.87 22.10
C LEU A 415 43.36 -14.64 20.64
N MET A 416 43.86 -13.58 20.01
CA MET A 416 43.56 -13.26 18.62
C MET A 416 44.06 -14.36 17.67
N GLU A 417 45.28 -14.86 17.87
CA GLU A 417 45.86 -15.92 17.06
C GLU A 417 45.12 -17.25 17.25
N SER A 418 44.77 -17.57 18.50
CA SER A 418 43.94 -18.74 18.81
C SER A 418 42.57 -18.68 18.13
N LEU A 419 41.90 -17.53 18.18
CA LEU A 419 40.61 -17.34 17.51
C LEU A 419 40.74 -17.50 16.00
N ARG A 420 41.76 -16.89 15.39
CA ARG A 420 42.02 -17.02 13.95
C ARG A 420 42.28 -18.47 13.54
N ALA A 421 43.08 -19.20 14.31
CA ALA A 421 43.41 -20.59 14.04
C ALA A 421 42.19 -21.52 14.19
N GLY A 422 41.21 -21.15 15.01
CA GLY A 422 39.98 -21.91 15.18
C GLY A 422 38.92 -21.67 14.10
N ILE A 423 39.06 -20.64 13.25
CA ILE A 423 38.08 -20.35 12.19
C ILE A 423 38.01 -21.51 11.19
N GLU A 424 36.82 -22.07 11.04
CA GLU A 424 36.49 -22.99 9.96
C GLU A 424 35.87 -22.21 8.79
N PRO A 425 36.24 -22.52 7.53
CA PRO A 425 35.60 -21.89 6.38
C PRO A 425 34.07 -22.12 6.40
N PRO A 426 33.27 -21.10 6.11
CA PRO A 426 31.82 -21.25 6.02
C PRO A 426 31.43 -22.10 4.80
N LEU A 427 30.14 -22.47 4.72
CA LEU A 427 29.60 -23.19 3.57
C LEU A 427 29.77 -22.35 2.30
N ASP A 428 30.37 -22.96 1.28
CA ASP A 428 30.53 -22.32 -0.03
C ASP A 428 29.23 -22.37 -0.83
N LEU A 429 28.89 -21.27 -1.49
CA LEU A 429 27.68 -21.13 -2.29
C LEU A 429 27.59 -22.16 -3.42
N SER A 430 28.71 -22.65 -3.96
CA SER A 430 28.69 -23.70 -4.99
C SER A 430 28.13 -25.03 -4.47
N ILE A 431 28.38 -25.36 -3.20
CA ILE A 431 27.85 -26.56 -2.54
C ILE A 431 26.34 -26.40 -2.33
N GLU A 432 25.89 -25.22 -1.90
CA GLU A 432 24.48 -24.90 -1.79
C GLU A 432 23.77 -25.05 -3.15
N VAL A 433 24.33 -24.46 -4.21
CA VAL A 433 23.78 -24.52 -5.56
C VAL A 433 23.65 -25.95 -6.07
N GLN A 434 24.65 -26.80 -5.84
CA GLN A 434 24.56 -28.21 -6.23
C GLN A 434 23.37 -28.90 -5.56
N GLY A 435 23.16 -28.65 -4.27
CA GLY A 435 22.00 -29.17 -3.53
C GLY A 435 20.67 -28.67 -4.10
N TRP A 436 20.59 -27.41 -4.52
CA TRP A 436 19.38 -26.88 -5.17
C TRP A 436 19.12 -27.50 -6.54
N VAL A 437 20.15 -27.70 -7.37
CA VAL A 437 20.03 -28.34 -8.68
C VAL A 437 19.49 -29.77 -8.56
N GLU A 438 19.94 -30.52 -7.56
CA GLU A 438 19.42 -31.85 -7.24
C GLU A 438 17.93 -31.81 -6.89
N ILE A 439 17.53 -30.89 -6.01
CA ILE A 439 16.12 -30.71 -5.60
C ILE A 439 15.24 -30.30 -6.79
N TYR A 440 15.71 -29.41 -7.67
CA TYR A 440 14.95 -29.02 -8.85
C TYR A 440 14.72 -30.20 -9.80
N ALA A 441 15.74 -31.05 -9.98
CA ALA A 441 15.63 -32.26 -10.80
C ALA A 441 14.65 -33.27 -10.18
N GLU A 442 14.68 -33.46 -8.86
CA GLU A 442 13.73 -34.30 -8.13
C GLU A 442 12.28 -33.80 -8.30
N LEU A 443 12.04 -32.51 -8.09
CA LEU A 443 10.72 -31.89 -8.26
C LEU A 443 10.19 -32.03 -9.69
N GLN A 444 11.06 -31.87 -10.69
CA GLN A 444 10.69 -32.05 -12.10
C GLN A 444 10.35 -33.52 -12.40
N ALA A 445 11.07 -34.48 -11.82
CA ALA A 445 10.82 -35.91 -12.00
C ALA A 445 9.51 -36.34 -11.31
N GLU A 446 9.25 -35.86 -10.10
CA GLU A 446 8.00 -36.12 -9.37
C GLU A 446 6.77 -35.62 -10.15
N ARG A 447 6.90 -34.51 -10.89
CA ARG A 447 5.82 -33.95 -11.72
C ARG A 447 5.31 -34.92 -12.78
N GLY A 448 6.20 -35.74 -13.37
CA GLY A 448 5.82 -36.76 -14.36
C GLY A 448 4.87 -37.82 -13.81
N ALA A 449 4.79 -37.98 -12.48
CA ALA A 449 3.92 -38.93 -11.79
C ALA A 449 2.66 -38.29 -11.18
N ARG A 450 2.52 -36.96 -11.24
CA ARG A 450 1.39 -36.25 -10.61
C ARG A 450 0.24 -36.07 -11.59
N THR A 451 -0.85 -36.78 -11.35
CA THR A 451 -2.18 -36.30 -11.74
C THR A 451 -2.47 -35.03 -10.95
N PRO A 452 -3.06 -33.97 -11.54
CA PRO A 452 -3.48 -32.79 -10.79
C PRO A 452 -4.49 -33.24 -9.73
N GLU A 453 -4.01 -33.48 -8.52
CA GLU A 453 -4.89 -33.75 -7.39
C GLU A 453 -5.40 -32.37 -6.99
N ALA A 454 -6.69 -32.12 -7.23
CA ALA A 454 -7.34 -30.89 -6.81
C ALA A 454 -7.11 -30.77 -5.30
N ILE A 455 -6.25 -29.83 -4.89
CA ILE A 455 -6.03 -29.49 -3.49
C ILE A 455 -7.21 -28.64 -3.04
N LEU A 456 -8.39 -29.24 -3.07
CA LEU A 456 -9.50 -28.87 -2.23
C LEU A 456 -9.64 -30.02 -1.24
N PRO A 457 -9.55 -29.76 0.07
CA PRO A 457 -9.98 -30.73 1.08
C PRO A 457 -11.29 -31.41 0.65
N GLU A 458 -11.48 -32.69 0.93
CA GLU A 458 -12.64 -33.47 0.43
C GLU A 458 -14.01 -32.79 0.71
N HIS A 459 -14.10 -32.05 1.82
CA HIS A 459 -15.27 -31.24 2.19
C HIS A 459 -15.50 -30.01 1.30
N LEU A 460 -14.45 -29.48 0.66
CA LEU A 460 -14.48 -28.37 -0.30
C LEU A 460 -14.57 -28.83 -1.76
N VAL A 461 -14.27 -30.09 -2.10
CA VAL A 461 -14.51 -30.64 -3.45
C VAL A 461 -16.01 -30.67 -3.74
N GLY A 462 -16.81 -31.13 -2.79
CA GLY A 462 -18.26 -31.06 -2.87
C GLY A 462 -18.81 -29.62 -2.78
N PHE A 463 -18.04 -28.67 -2.26
CA PHE A 463 -18.39 -27.25 -2.26
C PHE A 463 -18.08 -26.59 -3.59
N SER A 464 -16.94 -26.89 -4.21
CA SER A 464 -16.55 -26.41 -5.54
C SER A 464 -17.52 -26.89 -6.62
N GLY A 465 -17.95 -28.15 -6.58
CA GLY A 465 -18.98 -28.66 -7.49
C GLY A 465 -20.32 -27.94 -7.31
N ARG A 466 -20.74 -27.72 -6.05
CA ARG A 466 -21.96 -26.94 -5.74
C ARG A 466 -21.83 -25.46 -6.09
N TYR A 467 -20.64 -24.89 -5.93
CA TYR A 467 -20.35 -23.49 -6.25
C TYR A 467 -20.36 -23.27 -7.77
N GLN A 468 -19.78 -24.19 -8.55
CA GLN A 468 -19.87 -24.14 -10.02
C GLN A 468 -21.29 -24.40 -10.54
N GLU A 469 -22.08 -25.24 -9.86
CA GLU A 469 -23.53 -25.35 -10.13
C GLU A 469 -24.23 -24.03 -9.82
N LEU A 470 -23.99 -23.42 -8.66
CA LEU A 470 -24.61 -22.15 -8.25
C LEU A 470 -24.19 -20.95 -9.10
N ASP A 471 -22.93 -20.88 -9.52
CA ASP A 471 -22.37 -19.82 -10.39
C ASP A 471 -22.94 -19.91 -11.82
N GLY A 472 -23.37 -21.11 -12.23
CA GLY A 472 -24.11 -21.32 -13.48
C GLY A 472 -25.61 -20.99 -13.41
N LEU A 473 -26.17 -20.74 -12.22
CA LEU A 473 -27.59 -20.42 -12.05
C LEU A 473 -27.83 -18.92 -12.22
N THR A 474 -28.93 -18.58 -12.88
CA THR A 474 -29.40 -17.19 -12.93
C THR A 474 -29.82 -16.73 -11.53
N THR A 475 -29.76 -15.42 -11.27
CA THR A 475 -30.18 -14.82 -9.99
C THR A 475 -31.57 -15.29 -9.53
N ARG A 476 -32.47 -15.58 -10.47
CA ARG A 476 -33.82 -16.09 -10.19
C ARG A 476 -33.82 -17.53 -9.68
N GLU A 477 -32.97 -18.38 -10.22
CA GLU A 477 -32.85 -19.80 -9.83
C GLU A 477 -32.16 -19.94 -8.47
N LEU A 478 -31.13 -19.12 -8.24
CA LEU A 478 -30.43 -19.00 -6.95
C LEU A 478 -31.38 -18.54 -5.84
N PHE A 479 -32.22 -17.55 -6.14
CA PHE A 479 -33.23 -17.05 -5.20
C PHE A 479 -34.31 -18.09 -4.88
N ALA A 480 -34.72 -18.89 -5.86
CA ALA A 480 -35.67 -19.98 -5.66
C ALA A 480 -35.11 -21.10 -4.77
N GLN A 481 -33.84 -21.47 -4.93
CA GLN A 481 -33.18 -22.47 -4.08
C GLN A 481 -33.00 -21.98 -2.64
N VAL A 482 -32.60 -20.73 -2.44
CA VAL A 482 -32.47 -20.13 -1.10
C VAL A 482 -33.82 -20.06 -0.39
N SER A 483 -34.87 -19.68 -1.12
CA SER A 483 -36.23 -19.62 -0.59
C SER A 483 -36.73 -21.01 -0.18
N HIS A 484 -36.49 -22.03 -1.01
CA HIS A 484 -36.87 -23.42 -0.70
C HIS A 484 -36.08 -24.01 0.48
N GLY A 485 -34.78 -23.68 0.58
CA GLY A 485 -33.94 -24.07 1.71
C GLY A 485 -34.39 -23.44 3.03
N LEU A 486 -34.80 -22.16 3.00
CA LEU A 486 -35.34 -21.46 4.16
C LEU A 486 -36.72 -22.00 4.57
N GLU A 487 -37.58 -22.37 3.62
CA GLU A 487 -38.86 -23.05 3.89
C GLU A 487 -38.63 -24.41 4.57
N SER A 488 -37.73 -25.24 4.04
CA SER A 488 -37.44 -26.56 4.59
C SER A 488 -36.82 -26.48 6.00
N LEU A 489 -36.01 -25.44 6.26
CA LEU A 489 -35.44 -25.18 7.58
C LEU A 489 -36.52 -24.72 8.58
N ALA A 490 -37.44 -23.84 8.16
CA ALA A 490 -38.56 -23.38 8.98
C ALA A 490 -39.52 -24.53 9.32
N GLU A 491 -39.85 -25.39 8.34
CA GLU A 491 -40.64 -26.62 8.55
C GLU A 491 -39.94 -27.60 9.50
N GLY A 492 -38.63 -27.83 9.32
CA GLY A 492 -37.83 -28.71 10.19
C GLY A 492 -37.74 -28.21 11.63
N MET A 493 -37.93 -26.91 11.85
CA MET A 493 -37.95 -26.27 13.16
C MET A 493 -39.37 -26.06 13.71
N GLY A 494 -40.41 -26.49 12.98
CA GLY A 494 -41.81 -26.38 13.39
C GLY A 494 -42.36 -24.95 13.39
N LEU A 495 -41.85 -24.10 12.49
CA LEU A 495 -42.19 -22.68 12.41
C LEU A 495 -43.08 -22.44 11.18
N ASP A 496 -44.32 -21.99 11.40
CA ASP A 496 -45.24 -21.54 10.35
C ASP A 496 -44.91 -20.09 9.94
N GLU A 497 -43.77 -19.87 9.29
CA GLU A 497 -43.34 -18.53 8.85
C GLU A 497 -42.68 -18.54 7.46
N THR A 498 -42.79 -17.43 6.73
CA THR A 498 -42.20 -17.30 5.39
C THR A 498 -40.69 -17.05 5.46
N PRO A 499 -39.90 -17.38 4.42
CA PRO A 499 -38.44 -17.14 4.38
C PRO A 499 -38.01 -15.71 4.72
N MET A 500 -38.80 -14.72 4.31
CA MET A 500 -38.57 -13.30 4.58
C MET A 500 -38.76 -12.95 6.06
N GLU A 501 -39.73 -13.56 6.73
CA GLU A 501 -40.00 -13.35 8.16
C GLU A 501 -38.91 -14.01 9.04
N PHE A 502 -38.44 -15.19 8.65
CA PHE A 502 -37.31 -15.86 9.32
C PHE A 502 -36.02 -15.02 9.24
N MET A 503 -35.69 -14.50 8.05
CA MET A 503 -34.54 -13.62 7.81
C MET A 503 -34.61 -12.32 8.62
N ALA A 504 -35.77 -11.67 8.64
CA ALA A 504 -35.97 -10.44 9.40
C ALA A 504 -35.75 -10.65 10.92
N ARG A 505 -36.12 -11.82 11.45
CA ARG A 505 -35.94 -12.15 12.87
C ARG A 505 -34.49 -12.50 13.22
N ALA A 506 -33.79 -13.24 12.37
CA ALA A 506 -32.39 -13.62 12.58
C ALA A 506 -31.43 -12.41 12.52
N VAL A 507 -31.74 -11.44 11.65
CA VAL A 507 -30.94 -10.23 11.45
C VAL A 507 -31.29 -9.12 12.47
N GLY A 508 -32.50 -9.13 13.03
CA GLY A 508 -33.06 -8.03 13.82
C GLY A 508 -32.56 -7.83 15.26
N ARG A 509 -31.70 -8.69 15.83
CA ARG A 509 -31.19 -8.51 17.21
C ARG A 509 -29.71 -8.92 17.31
N GLY A 510 -28.77 -7.96 17.32
CA GLY A 510 -27.41 -8.29 17.80
C GLY A 510 -26.29 -7.32 17.43
N GLY A 511 -25.88 -7.27 16.15
CA GLY A 511 -24.56 -6.74 15.78
C GLY A 511 -24.50 -5.26 15.37
N ARG A 512 -25.35 -4.83 14.43
CA ARG A 512 -25.02 -3.65 13.60
C ARG A 512 -24.86 -2.31 14.32
N LEU A 513 -25.68 -2.01 15.33
CA LEU A 513 -25.64 -0.66 15.93
C LEU A 513 -24.37 -0.40 16.76
N ARG A 514 -23.74 -1.45 17.31
CA ARG A 514 -22.52 -1.31 18.11
C ARG A 514 -21.28 -1.20 17.21
N ASP A 515 -21.28 -1.94 16.10
CA ASP A 515 -20.19 -1.94 15.12
C ASP A 515 -20.15 -0.62 14.33
N GLU A 516 -21.29 -0.12 13.86
CA GLU A 516 -21.40 1.13 13.09
C GLU A 516 -21.00 2.37 13.93
N THR A 517 -21.26 2.35 15.24
CA THR A 517 -20.89 3.47 16.15
C THR A 517 -19.40 3.47 16.50
N SER A 518 -18.76 2.30 16.53
CA SER A 518 -17.32 2.16 16.76
C SER A 518 -16.50 2.43 15.51
N GLU A 519 -16.98 2.03 14.34
CA GLU A 519 -16.34 2.33 13.04
C GLU A 519 -16.41 3.82 12.69
N GLY A 520 -17.55 4.47 12.95
CA GLY A 520 -17.70 5.91 12.73
C GLY A 520 -16.76 6.77 13.61
N ARG A 521 -16.40 6.29 14.81
CA ARG A 521 -15.48 7.00 15.71
C ARG A 521 -14.02 6.88 15.27
N ARG A 522 -13.61 5.67 14.86
CA ARG A 522 -12.25 5.41 14.33
C ARG A 522 -12.01 6.14 13.00
N ALA A 523 -13.03 6.23 12.14
CA ALA A 523 -12.93 6.97 10.88
C ALA A 523 -12.73 8.48 11.11
N LEU A 524 -13.36 9.04 12.15
CA LEU A 524 -13.21 10.46 12.50
C LEU A 524 -11.80 10.76 13.07
N GLU A 525 -11.31 9.91 13.97
CA GLU A 525 -9.98 10.04 14.57
C GLU A 525 -8.85 9.89 13.53
N TRP A 526 -9.04 9.01 12.53
CA TRP A 526 -8.12 8.82 11.41
C TRP A 526 -8.03 10.05 10.49
N VAL A 527 -9.17 10.62 10.09
CA VAL A 527 -9.22 11.83 9.25
C VAL A 527 -8.58 13.03 9.96
N GLU A 528 -8.79 13.17 11.28
CA GLU A 528 -8.13 14.22 12.08
C GLU A 528 -6.63 14.00 12.27
N GLY A 529 -6.16 12.75 12.24
CA GLY A 529 -4.74 12.38 12.25
C GLY A 529 -4.03 12.69 10.93
N GLU A 530 -4.61 12.23 9.82
CA GLU A 530 -4.09 12.43 8.46
C GLU A 530 -3.99 13.91 8.09
N ASN A 531 -4.99 14.71 8.47
CA ASN A 531 -4.98 16.16 8.22
C ASN A 531 -3.87 16.88 9.02
N ARG A 532 -3.56 16.42 10.24
CA ARG A 532 -2.44 16.95 11.03
C ARG A 532 -1.09 16.56 10.43
N ALA A 533 -0.93 15.31 10.00
CA ALA A 533 0.29 14.81 9.35
C ALA A 533 0.58 15.55 8.03
N HIS A 534 -0.45 15.75 7.20
CA HIS A 534 -0.31 16.50 5.95
C HIS A 534 0.02 17.99 6.17
N SER A 535 -0.56 18.63 7.19
CA SER A 535 -0.25 20.03 7.51
C SER A 535 1.21 20.21 7.98
N VAL A 536 1.71 19.27 8.79
CA VAL A 536 3.12 19.25 9.23
C VAL A 536 4.07 18.98 8.05
N ALA A 537 3.73 18.02 7.17
CA ALA A 537 4.52 17.71 5.97
C ALA A 537 4.57 18.90 4.99
N LEU A 538 3.47 19.64 4.84
CA LEU A 538 3.40 20.83 3.99
C LEU A 538 4.24 21.99 4.56
N SER A 539 4.24 22.17 5.89
CA SER A 539 5.09 23.16 6.57
C SER A 539 6.58 22.82 6.42
N ALA A 540 6.96 21.57 6.68
CA ALA A 540 8.33 21.10 6.54
C ALA A 540 8.84 21.20 5.09
N THR A 541 7.98 20.98 4.11
CA THR A 541 8.32 21.12 2.69
C THR A 541 8.51 22.58 2.28
N ARG A 542 7.70 23.49 2.82
CA ARG A 542 7.87 24.94 2.63
C ARG A 542 9.15 25.46 3.28
N GLU A 543 9.45 25.02 4.50
CA GLU A 543 10.71 25.37 5.18
C GLU A 543 11.93 24.87 4.42
N ARG A 544 11.88 23.64 3.87
CA ARG A 544 12.96 23.12 3.00
C ARG A 544 13.10 23.89 1.70
N ALA A 545 12.00 24.35 1.11
CA ALA A 545 12.03 25.16 -0.11
C ALA A 545 12.68 26.53 0.16
N VAL A 546 12.28 27.22 1.24
CA VAL A 546 12.88 28.48 1.67
C VAL A 546 14.37 28.30 1.98
N TRP A 547 14.73 27.25 2.72
CA TRP A 547 16.13 26.94 3.01
C TRP A 547 16.95 26.65 1.75
N ARG A 548 16.38 25.94 0.76
CA ARG A 548 17.05 25.69 -0.52
C ARG A 548 17.22 26.95 -1.34
N GLU A 549 16.27 27.88 -1.29
CA GLU A 549 16.33 29.18 -1.93
C GLU A 549 17.43 30.06 -1.30
N GLU A 550 17.55 30.05 0.04
CA GLU A 550 18.66 30.69 0.76
C GLU A 550 20.04 30.10 0.41
N GLN A 551 20.14 28.77 0.27
CA GLN A 551 21.36 28.10 -0.19
C GLN A 551 21.71 28.45 -1.64
N LEU A 552 20.71 28.63 -2.48
CA LEU A 552 20.89 29.01 -3.89
C LEU A 552 21.45 30.43 -3.99
N VAL A 553 20.92 31.36 -3.20
CA VAL A 553 21.44 32.73 -3.09
C VAL A 553 22.88 32.76 -2.55
N ASP A 554 23.22 31.92 -1.56
CA ASP A 554 24.60 31.81 -1.04
C ASP A 554 25.57 31.23 -2.08
N LEU A 555 25.12 30.26 -2.89
CA LEU A 555 25.91 29.68 -3.98
C LEU A 555 26.11 30.64 -5.15
N GLU A 556 25.08 31.40 -5.51
CA GLU A 556 25.16 32.49 -6.51
C GLU A 556 26.15 33.58 -6.05
N GLY A 557 26.10 33.97 -4.78
CA GLY A 557 27.05 34.92 -4.19
C GLY A 557 28.51 34.41 -4.22
N LYS A 558 28.73 33.11 -3.97
CA LYS A 558 30.06 32.49 -4.11
C LYS A 558 30.53 32.45 -5.55
N LEU A 559 29.65 32.12 -6.50
CA LEU A 559 29.96 32.12 -7.93
C LEU A 559 30.36 33.50 -8.44
N GLU A 560 29.63 34.54 -8.02
CA GLU A 560 29.96 35.94 -8.33
C GLU A 560 31.33 36.34 -7.74
N TRP A 561 31.62 35.91 -6.50
CA TRP A 561 32.91 36.14 -5.86
C TRP A 561 34.06 35.44 -6.59
N TYR A 562 33.89 34.18 -6.98
CA TYR A 562 34.89 33.45 -7.76
C TYR A 562 35.12 34.07 -9.14
N ALA A 563 34.05 34.53 -9.80
CA ALA A 563 34.15 35.22 -11.09
C ALA A 563 34.95 36.52 -11.00
N GLN A 564 34.72 37.35 -9.97
CA GLN A 564 35.51 38.55 -9.72
C GLN A 564 36.99 38.24 -9.39
N ARG A 565 37.24 37.17 -8.62
CA ARG A 565 38.58 36.71 -8.24
C ARG A 565 39.38 36.24 -9.46
N ILE A 566 38.73 35.52 -10.37
CA ILE A 566 39.32 35.05 -11.63
C ILE A 566 39.66 36.24 -12.53
N GLU A 567 38.80 37.26 -12.58
CA GLU A 567 39.04 38.45 -13.40
C GLU A 567 40.15 39.34 -12.82
N GLN A 568 40.25 39.46 -11.49
CA GLN A 568 41.41 40.08 -10.82
C GLN A 568 42.70 39.30 -11.09
N GLY A 569 42.67 37.97 -11.00
CA GLY A 569 43.83 37.12 -11.26
C GLY A 569 44.31 37.21 -12.72
N LYS A 570 43.42 37.38 -13.69
CA LYS A 570 43.80 37.60 -15.10
C LYS A 570 44.56 38.90 -15.35
N GLN A 571 44.35 39.93 -14.52
CA GLN A 571 45.06 41.21 -14.65
C GLN A 571 46.46 41.18 -14.01
N GLU A 572 46.77 40.17 -13.20
CA GLU A 572 48.06 40.05 -12.49
C GLU A 572 49.09 39.17 -13.23
N VAL A 573 48.71 38.43 -14.27
CA VAL A 573 49.55 37.38 -14.89
C VAL A 573 50.12 37.79 -16.26
N GLU A 574 50.86 38.90 -16.29
CA GLU A 574 51.74 39.26 -17.43
C GLU A 574 53.19 38.75 -17.26
N GLY A 575 53.46 37.87 -16.29
CA GLY A 575 54.83 37.55 -15.85
C GLY A 575 55.30 36.09 -15.84
N LEU A 576 54.46 35.06 -16.01
CA LEU A 576 54.83 33.72 -15.50
C LEU A 576 54.77 32.59 -16.53
N ARG A 577 55.87 32.47 -17.29
CA ARG A 577 56.13 31.35 -18.22
C ARG A 577 56.36 30.00 -17.52
N ALA A 578 56.56 29.98 -16.20
CA ALA A 578 56.70 28.76 -15.39
C ALA A 578 55.35 28.14 -14.99
N GLU A 579 54.29 28.96 -14.91
CA GLU A 579 52.94 28.55 -14.54
C GLU A 579 52.23 27.84 -15.71
N TYR A 580 52.59 28.18 -16.95
CA TYR A 580 52.13 27.51 -18.17
C TYR A 580 52.45 26.00 -18.19
N GLN A 581 53.56 25.59 -17.59
CA GLN A 581 54.02 24.20 -17.60
C GLN A 581 53.28 23.34 -16.56
N SER A 582 52.95 23.89 -15.38
CA SER A 582 52.08 23.20 -14.42
C SER A 582 50.60 23.24 -14.81
N LEU A 583 50.16 24.28 -15.54
CA LEU A 583 48.83 24.35 -16.15
C LEU A 583 48.66 23.34 -17.29
N ALA A 584 49.72 22.94 -17.99
CA ALA A 584 49.66 21.92 -19.03
C ALA A 584 49.45 20.50 -18.45
N GLU A 585 50.09 20.19 -17.33
CA GLU A 585 49.91 18.92 -16.59
C GLU A 585 48.52 18.88 -15.91
N ALA A 586 48.10 19.98 -15.27
CA ALA A 586 46.75 20.10 -14.70
C ALA A 586 45.66 20.08 -15.78
N LYS A 587 45.96 20.53 -17.01
CA LYS A 587 45.05 20.43 -18.16
C LYS A 587 44.90 18.99 -18.65
N GLU A 588 45.93 18.15 -18.58
CA GLU A 588 45.85 16.73 -18.98
C GLU A 588 45.02 15.91 -17.98
N GLU A 589 45.15 16.20 -16.69
CA GLU A 589 44.30 15.65 -15.62
C GLU A 589 42.86 16.18 -15.69
N ALA A 590 42.70 17.48 -16.00
CA ALA A 590 41.40 18.09 -16.25
C ALA A 590 40.75 17.61 -17.56
N ASP A 591 41.50 17.24 -18.61
CA ASP A 591 40.99 16.68 -19.87
C ASP A 591 40.43 15.24 -19.64
N GLY A 592 41.01 14.50 -18.69
CA GLY A 592 40.47 13.23 -18.18
C GLY A 592 39.17 13.41 -17.38
N ALA A 593 39.15 14.37 -16.44
CA ALA A 593 37.94 14.75 -15.71
C ALA A 593 36.87 15.37 -16.63
N LEU A 594 37.26 16.11 -17.69
CA LEU A 594 36.37 16.63 -18.72
C LEU A 594 35.76 15.50 -19.55
N GLY A 595 36.45 14.37 -19.72
CA GLY A 595 35.90 13.18 -20.37
C GLY A 595 34.75 12.55 -19.57
N ASP A 596 34.86 12.53 -18.25
CA ASP A 596 33.81 12.02 -17.37
C ASP A 596 32.70 13.05 -17.12
N VAL A 597 33.04 14.34 -17.01
CA VAL A 597 32.07 15.46 -17.02
C VAL A 597 31.40 15.60 -18.39
N ALA A 598 32.03 15.24 -19.51
CA ALA A 598 31.40 15.22 -20.84
C ALA A 598 30.50 14.00 -21.01
N LYS A 599 30.83 12.85 -20.42
CA LYS A 599 29.89 11.70 -20.34
C LYS A 599 28.71 12.02 -19.45
N GLU A 600 28.94 12.66 -18.31
CA GLU A 600 27.90 13.11 -17.38
C GLU A 600 27.08 14.26 -17.98
N LYS A 601 27.69 15.19 -18.70
CA LYS A 601 27.02 16.23 -19.48
C LYS A 601 26.23 15.65 -20.65
N ASN A 602 26.76 14.69 -21.42
CA ASN A 602 26.02 14.03 -22.49
C ASN A 602 24.86 13.17 -21.94
N TRP A 603 25.04 12.57 -20.75
CA TRP A 603 23.98 11.89 -20.01
C TRP A 603 22.93 12.88 -19.50
N LEU A 604 23.34 14.02 -18.94
CA LEU A 604 22.47 15.10 -18.49
C LEU A 604 21.79 15.81 -19.67
N GLU A 605 22.42 15.96 -20.84
CA GLU A 605 21.86 16.49 -22.08
C GLU A 605 20.88 15.49 -22.71
N ALA A 606 21.10 14.18 -22.58
CA ALA A 606 20.11 13.16 -22.94
C ALA A 606 18.91 13.16 -21.97
N GLN A 607 19.15 13.37 -20.66
CA GLN A 607 18.10 13.55 -19.66
C GLN A 607 17.37 14.89 -19.80
N LEU A 608 18.04 15.96 -20.27
CA LEU A 608 17.46 17.26 -20.62
C LEU A 608 16.67 17.18 -21.92
N ALA A 609 17.12 16.42 -22.92
CA ALA A 609 16.35 16.17 -24.14
C ALA A 609 15.09 15.33 -23.86
N ASP A 610 15.16 14.35 -22.94
CA ASP A 610 13.97 13.64 -22.42
C ASP A 610 13.07 14.58 -21.62
N ARG A 611 13.64 15.49 -20.82
CA ARG A 611 12.86 16.47 -20.04
C ARG A 611 12.30 17.61 -20.88
N ASP A 612 12.93 17.99 -21.98
CA ASP A 612 12.44 18.93 -22.98
C ASP A 612 11.35 18.27 -23.84
N ALA A 613 11.45 16.96 -24.10
CA ALA A 613 10.38 16.17 -24.70
C ALA A 613 9.18 16.04 -23.76
N ILE A 614 9.43 15.78 -22.46
CA ILE A 614 8.40 15.80 -21.41
C ILE A 614 7.85 17.21 -21.22
N GLN A 615 8.66 18.28 -21.33
CA GLN A 615 8.20 19.66 -21.25
C GLN A 615 7.36 20.04 -22.47
N ALA A 616 7.71 19.59 -23.67
CA ALA A 616 6.88 19.77 -24.88
C ALA A 616 5.58 18.95 -24.81
N GLU A 617 5.61 17.76 -24.21
CA GLU A 617 4.43 16.92 -23.94
C GLU A 617 3.56 17.50 -22.81
N LEU A 618 4.17 18.15 -21.82
CA LEU A 618 3.49 18.90 -20.76
C LEU A 618 2.94 20.24 -21.27
N GLU A 619 3.61 20.95 -22.18
CA GLU A 619 3.14 22.18 -22.82
C GLU A 619 2.01 21.90 -23.82
N GLY A 620 2.09 20.77 -24.55
CA GLY A 620 1.00 20.21 -25.34
C GLY A 620 -0.18 19.80 -24.44
N GLY A 621 0.10 19.08 -23.36
CA GLY A 621 -0.88 18.75 -22.33
C GLY A 621 -1.47 19.98 -21.63
N LEU A 622 -0.72 21.08 -21.49
CA LEU A 622 -1.19 22.35 -20.91
C LEU A 622 -2.06 23.14 -21.91
N HIS A 623 -1.80 23.02 -23.21
CA HIS A 623 -2.62 23.57 -24.29
C HIS A 623 -3.94 22.80 -24.39
N ASP A 624 -3.89 21.47 -24.39
CA ASP A 624 -5.05 20.59 -24.34
C ASP A 624 -5.82 20.79 -23.02
N ALA A 625 -5.11 21.04 -21.91
CA ALA A 625 -5.70 21.37 -20.63
C ALA A 625 -6.43 22.70 -20.60
N ARG A 626 -5.92 23.73 -21.27
CA ARG A 626 -6.57 25.03 -21.37
C ARG A 626 -7.77 24.99 -22.32
N ALA A 627 -7.67 24.26 -23.43
CA ALA A 627 -8.77 24.08 -24.38
C ALA A 627 -9.92 23.25 -23.77
N ALA A 628 -9.57 22.23 -22.98
CA ALA A 628 -10.50 21.56 -22.10
C ALA A 628 -11.06 22.56 -21.07
N LEU A 629 -10.26 23.21 -20.23
CA LEU A 629 -10.77 24.14 -19.21
C LEU A 629 -11.77 25.20 -19.76
N GLU A 630 -11.56 25.76 -20.96
CA GLU A 630 -12.54 26.65 -21.62
C GLU A 630 -13.86 25.95 -22.01
N ASN A 631 -13.81 24.71 -22.50
CA ASN A 631 -14.99 23.87 -22.73
C ASN A 631 -15.76 23.60 -21.43
N PHE A 632 -15.04 23.46 -20.32
CA PHE A 632 -15.60 23.16 -19.01
C PHE A 632 -16.28 24.33 -18.37
N GLU A 633 -15.69 25.50 -18.52
CA GLU A 633 -16.28 26.73 -18.05
C GLU A 633 -17.55 27.05 -18.87
N GLY A 634 -17.54 26.74 -20.18
CA GLY A 634 -18.72 26.81 -21.03
C GLY A 634 -19.83 25.82 -20.65
N GLU A 635 -19.49 24.56 -20.37
CA GLU A 635 -20.45 23.54 -19.94
C GLU A 635 -20.94 23.79 -18.49
N ARG A 636 -20.07 24.20 -17.55
CA ARG A 636 -20.46 24.61 -16.19
C ARG A 636 -21.45 25.77 -16.21
N ASP A 637 -21.24 26.79 -17.05
CA ASP A 637 -22.14 27.95 -17.16
C ASP A 637 -23.47 27.59 -17.83
N TRP A 638 -23.44 26.66 -18.79
CA TRP A 638 -24.66 26.08 -19.38
C TRP A 638 -25.43 25.23 -18.37
N LEU A 639 -24.75 24.41 -17.57
CA LEU A 639 -25.31 23.59 -16.48
C LEU A 639 -25.95 24.46 -15.39
N ARG A 640 -25.28 25.55 -15.00
CA ARG A 640 -25.81 26.53 -14.04
C ARG A 640 -27.08 27.20 -14.54
N LYS A 641 -27.12 27.59 -15.82
CA LYS A 641 -28.32 28.17 -16.46
C LYS A 641 -29.45 27.13 -16.58
N THR A 642 -29.12 25.88 -16.86
CA THR A 642 -30.08 24.77 -17.01
C THR A 642 -30.68 24.34 -15.67
N LEU A 643 -29.88 24.22 -14.62
CA LEU A 643 -30.33 23.95 -13.25
C LEU A 643 -31.16 25.10 -12.66
N SER A 644 -30.81 26.35 -13.02
CA SER A 644 -31.61 27.54 -12.68
C SER A 644 -32.99 27.51 -13.35
N ALA A 645 -33.07 27.16 -14.63
CA ALA A 645 -34.32 26.99 -15.36
C ALA A 645 -35.17 25.85 -14.79
N GLY A 646 -34.55 24.69 -14.49
CA GLY A 646 -35.23 23.55 -13.86
C GLY A 646 -35.75 23.84 -12.45
N ARG A 647 -35.04 24.66 -11.65
CA ARG A 647 -35.56 25.15 -10.35
C ARG A 647 -36.76 26.08 -10.50
N GLN A 648 -36.76 26.96 -11.49
CA GLN A 648 -37.93 27.80 -11.77
C GLN A 648 -39.13 26.97 -12.23
N GLU A 649 -38.92 25.92 -13.04
CA GLU A 649 -39.98 25.01 -13.46
C GLU A 649 -40.53 24.15 -12.30
N LEU A 650 -39.66 23.66 -11.40
CA LEU A 650 -40.09 22.98 -10.17
C LEU A 650 -40.89 23.90 -9.23
N GLY A 651 -40.50 25.17 -9.12
CA GLY A 651 -41.27 26.17 -8.39
C GLY A 651 -42.65 26.43 -9.01
N TRP A 652 -42.74 26.48 -10.34
CA TRP A 652 -44.00 26.61 -11.05
C TRP A 652 -44.89 25.38 -10.92
N LEU A 653 -44.32 24.17 -11.03
CA LEU A 653 -44.99 22.89 -10.83
C LEU A 653 -45.58 22.78 -9.42
N SER A 654 -44.79 23.12 -8.40
CA SER A 654 -45.25 23.09 -7.01
C SER A 654 -46.41 24.07 -6.76
N THR A 655 -46.33 25.28 -7.33
CA THR A 655 -47.40 26.28 -7.23
C THR A 655 -48.66 25.82 -7.97
N SER A 656 -48.51 25.23 -9.16
CA SER A 656 -49.63 24.72 -9.97
C SER A 656 -50.31 23.50 -9.33
N LEU A 657 -49.54 22.63 -8.68
CA LEU A 657 -50.05 21.48 -7.92
C LEU A 657 -50.84 21.93 -6.69
N SER A 658 -50.37 22.99 -6.00
CA SER A 658 -51.10 23.62 -4.90
C SER A 658 -52.43 24.20 -5.37
N GLU A 659 -52.43 24.96 -6.48
CA GLU A 659 -53.66 25.52 -7.04
C GLU A 659 -54.65 24.45 -7.52
N ALA A 660 -54.16 23.34 -8.08
CA ALA A 660 -54.99 22.21 -8.50
C ALA A 660 -55.61 21.51 -7.29
N SER A 661 -54.83 21.33 -6.21
CA SER A 661 -55.30 20.74 -4.95
C SER A 661 -56.36 21.61 -4.26
N ASP A 662 -56.17 22.92 -4.22
CA ASP A 662 -57.16 23.86 -3.66
C ASP A 662 -58.46 23.88 -4.48
N ARG A 663 -58.37 23.73 -5.81
CA ARG A 663 -59.54 23.63 -6.69
C ARG A 663 -60.27 22.30 -6.52
N LEU A 664 -59.55 21.20 -6.28
CA LEU A 664 -60.15 19.90 -5.98
C LEU A 664 -60.96 19.95 -4.69
N ALA A 665 -60.38 20.52 -3.63
CA ALA A 665 -61.06 20.72 -2.35
C ALA A 665 -62.32 21.61 -2.45
N ALA A 666 -62.29 22.63 -3.32
CA ALA A 666 -63.46 23.47 -3.58
C ALA A 666 -64.58 22.74 -4.35
N LEU A 667 -64.22 21.78 -5.23
CA LEU A 667 -65.18 20.95 -5.96
C LEU A 667 -65.78 19.85 -5.07
N GLU A 668 -64.99 19.26 -4.17
CA GLU A 668 -65.47 18.32 -3.15
C GLU A 668 -66.46 19.00 -2.18
N ALA A 669 -66.19 20.25 -1.80
CA ALA A 669 -67.11 21.05 -0.99
C ALA A 669 -68.43 21.35 -1.72
N GLN A 670 -68.39 21.57 -3.04
CA GLN A 670 -69.60 21.69 -3.86
C GLN A 670 -70.32 20.34 -3.99
N GLU A 671 -69.62 19.22 -4.13
CA GLU A 671 -70.24 17.89 -4.19
C GLU A 671 -71.05 17.57 -2.92
N LEU A 672 -70.55 17.96 -1.75
CA LEU A 672 -71.24 17.85 -0.46
C LEU A 672 -72.53 18.70 -0.38
N GLU A 673 -72.56 19.87 -1.00
CA GLU A 673 -73.74 20.75 -1.05
C GLU A 673 -74.86 20.17 -1.94
N TRP A 674 -74.51 19.28 -2.88
CA TRP A 674 -75.43 18.67 -3.86
C TRP A 674 -76.12 17.39 -3.36
N GLN A 675 -75.66 16.83 -2.23
CA GLN A 675 -76.25 15.64 -1.62
C GLN A 675 -77.62 15.89 -0.94
N GLY A 676 -78.15 17.12 -1.00
CA GLY A 676 -79.33 17.55 -0.22
C GLY A 676 -80.68 17.72 -0.93
N LYS A 677 -80.84 17.44 -2.24
CA LYS A 677 -82.15 17.61 -2.91
C LYS A 677 -82.48 16.49 -3.89
N ASP A 678 -83.59 15.81 -3.63
CA ASP A 678 -83.97 14.54 -4.25
C ASP A 678 -85.25 14.69 -5.08
N ALA A 679 -85.10 14.69 -6.41
CA ALA A 679 -86.10 14.35 -7.44
C ALA A 679 -85.52 14.55 -8.87
N GLU A 680 -84.53 15.42 -9.05
CA GLU A 680 -83.77 15.58 -10.30
C GLU A 680 -82.53 14.66 -10.38
N LEU A 681 -82.38 13.77 -9.39
CA LEU A 681 -81.18 12.97 -9.10
C LEU A 681 -80.81 11.99 -10.23
N ARG A 682 -81.76 11.54 -11.06
CA ARG A 682 -81.50 10.49 -12.06
C ARG A 682 -80.81 10.98 -13.34
N ALA A 683 -81.08 12.21 -13.78
CA ALA A 683 -80.32 12.81 -14.90
C ALA A 683 -78.98 13.37 -14.41
N ALA A 684 -78.94 13.87 -13.17
CA ALA A 684 -77.71 14.28 -12.50
C ALA A 684 -76.79 13.09 -12.18
N GLN A 685 -77.30 11.86 -12.08
CA GLN A 685 -76.49 10.65 -11.84
C GLN A 685 -75.59 10.26 -13.02
N GLU A 686 -76.03 10.44 -14.26
CA GLU A 686 -75.19 10.21 -15.46
C GLU A 686 -74.12 11.30 -15.62
N GLU A 687 -74.48 12.57 -15.37
CA GLU A 687 -73.52 13.68 -15.34
C GLU A 687 -72.54 13.55 -14.16
N ARG A 688 -73.01 13.10 -12.98
CA ARG A 688 -72.18 12.77 -11.81
C ARG A 688 -71.23 11.61 -12.09
N ALA A 689 -71.67 10.59 -12.83
CA ALA A 689 -70.79 9.47 -13.21
C ALA A 689 -69.69 9.94 -14.17
N GLN A 690 -70.01 10.83 -15.12
CA GLN A 690 -68.99 11.43 -16.01
C GLN A 690 -68.03 12.36 -15.28
N VAL A 691 -68.53 13.17 -14.33
CA VAL A 691 -67.68 14.03 -13.49
C VAL A 691 -66.81 13.17 -12.56
N GLY A 692 -67.37 12.11 -11.96
CA GLY A 692 -66.61 11.16 -11.14
C GLY A 692 -65.52 10.44 -11.91
N GLN A 693 -65.78 10.00 -13.15
CA GLN A 693 -64.75 9.43 -14.02
C GLN A 693 -63.66 10.44 -14.39
N HIS A 694 -64.00 11.72 -14.57
CA HIS A 694 -63.01 12.77 -14.85
C HIS A 694 -62.22 13.18 -13.60
N VAL A 695 -62.84 13.19 -12.42
CA VAL A 695 -62.14 13.42 -11.13
C VAL A 695 -61.17 12.27 -10.88
N GLN A 696 -61.60 11.03 -11.11
CA GLN A 696 -60.72 9.86 -11.00
C GLN A 696 -59.56 9.92 -12.00
N SER A 697 -59.82 10.34 -13.25
CA SER A 697 -58.75 10.60 -14.24
C SER A 697 -57.79 11.69 -13.78
N LEU A 698 -58.29 12.77 -13.18
CA LEU A 698 -57.45 13.84 -12.63
C LEU A 698 -56.67 13.40 -11.38
N GLU A 699 -57.22 12.53 -10.54
CA GLU A 699 -56.53 11.93 -9.40
C GLU A 699 -55.41 10.99 -9.85
N GLU A 700 -55.66 10.18 -10.89
CA GLU A 700 -54.65 9.34 -11.53
C GLU A 700 -53.53 10.19 -12.16
N ASP A 701 -53.89 11.28 -12.85
CA ASP A 701 -52.93 12.24 -13.39
C ASP A 701 -52.13 12.91 -12.26
N LEU A 702 -52.77 13.29 -11.14
CA LEU A 702 -52.11 13.91 -9.99
C LEU A 702 -51.18 12.94 -9.26
N ALA A 703 -51.58 11.67 -9.12
CA ALA A 703 -50.76 10.61 -8.54
C ALA A 703 -49.56 10.28 -9.41
N SER A 704 -49.77 10.23 -10.74
CA SER A 704 -48.70 10.12 -11.72
C SER A 704 -47.72 11.29 -11.61
N LEU A 705 -48.21 12.53 -11.54
CA LEU A 705 -47.36 13.73 -11.38
C LEU A 705 -46.55 13.73 -10.07
N ARG A 706 -47.11 13.26 -8.96
CA ARG A 706 -46.38 13.10 -7.68
C ARG A 706 -45.30 12.02 -7.75
N GLY A 707 -45.58 10.90 -8.41
CA GLY A 707 -44.58 9.86 -8.67
C GLY A 707 -43.42 10.39 -9.52
N HIS A 708 -43.73 11.22 -10.51
CA HIS A 708 -42.73 11.85 -11.37
C HIS A 708 -41.92 12.93 -10.65
N GLU A 709 -42.50 13.72 -9.74
CA GLU A 709 -41.73 14.65 -8.89
C GLU A 709 -40.68 13.91 -8.06
N HIS A 710 -41.05 12.74 -7.53
CA HIS A 710 -40.16 11.89 -6.76
C HIS A 710 -39.03 11.30 -7.64
N TRP A 711 -39.37 10.78 -8.82
CA TRP A 711 -38.40 10.26 -9.78
C TRP A 711 -37.45 11.35 -10.31
N LEU A 712 -37.96 12.54 -10.67
CA LEU A 712 -37.15 13.69 -11.10
C LEU A 712 -36.19 14.18 -10.02
N ARG A 713 -36.58 14.14 -8.73
CA ARG A 713 -35.64 14.42 -7.62
C ARG A 713 -34.51 13.38 -7.57
N GLY A 714 -34.81 12.12 -7.86
CA GLY A 714 -33.82 11.05 -7.95
C GLY A 714 -32.84 11.26 -9.10
N GLU A 715 -33.34 11.43 -10.32
CA GLU A 715 -32.51 11.61 -11.52
C GLU A 715 -31.70 12.91 -11.50
N VAL A 716 -32.28 14.03 -11.04
CA VAL A 716 -31.53 15.28 -10.84
C VAL A 716 -30.47 15.10 -9.76
N GLY A 717 -30.73 14.28 -8.73
CA GLY A 717 -29.75 13.88 -7.73
C GLY A 717 -28.59 13.09 -8.34
N GLU A 718 -28.87 12.03 -9.08
CA GLU A 718 -27.85 11.22 -9.76
C GLU A 718 -27.04 12.03 -10.78
N LEU A 719 -27.71 12.88 -11.56
CA LEU A 719 -27.09 13.76 -12.53
C LEU A 719 -26.18 14.81 -11.86
N LEU A 720 -26.61 15.42 -10.75
CA LEU A 720 -25.76 16.31 -9.93
C LEU A 720 -24.53 15.57 -9.37
N THR A 721 -24.67 14.28 -9.04
CA THR A 721 -23.59 13.43 -8.55
C THR A 721 -22.60 13.05 -9.67
N SER A 722 -23.05 13.03 -10.93
CA SER A 722 -22.23 12.66 -12.10
C SER A 722 -21.53 13.84 -12.80
N ILE A 723 -22.05 15.06 -12.64
CA ILE A 723 -21.57 16.26 -13.36
C ILE A 723 -20.74 17.18 -12.48
N LEU A 724 -21.05 17.26 -11.18
CA LEU A 724 -20.20 18.00 -10.26
C LEU A 724 -19.06 17.07 -9.82
N PRO A 725 -17.80 17.51 -9.87
CA PRO A 725 -16.77 16.85 -9.08
C PRO A 725 -17.29 16.80 -7.64
N GLN A 726 -17.35 15.60 -7.07
CA GLN A 726 -17.41 15.45 -5.63
C GLN A 726 -16.13 16.06 -5.09
N ASP A 727 -16.10 17.36 -4.79
CA ASP A 727 -15.15 17.88 -3.81
C ASP A 727 -15.36 19.34 -3.42
N GLU A 728 -15.46 19.56 -2.12
CA GLU A 728 -14.83 20.69 -1.46
C GLU A 728 -14.19 20.21 -0.14
N SER A 729 -13.09 19.43 -0.21
CA SER A 729 -11.98 19.61 0.76
C SER A 729 -10.61 19.05 0.36
N ALA A 730 -10.36 18.74 -0.91
CA ALA A 730 -8.99 18.61 -1.42
C ALA A 730 -8.77 19.49 -2.67
N ALA A 731 -8.29 20.72 -2.46
CA ALA A 731 -7.42 21.35 -3.43
C ALA A 731 -5.99 20.79 -3.15
N GLY A 732 -5.32 20.14 -4.10
CA GLY A 732 -4.89 20.86 -5.30
C GLY A 732 -4.13 20.02 -6.32
N GLN A 733 -4.71 18.94 -6.84
CA GLN A 733 -4.41 18.54 -8.22
C GLN A 733 -5.68 18.57 -9.05
N GLN A 734 -5.69 19.48 -10.03
CA GLN A 734 -6.77 19.64 -10.98
C GLN A 734 -6.96 18.34 -11.76
N PRO A 735 -8.20 17.82 -11.86
CA PRO A 735 -8.49 16.62 -12.62
C PRO A 735 -8.14 16.80 -14.10
N ALA A 736 -7.68 15.72 -14.72
CA ALA A 736 -7.13 15.75 -16.08
C ALA A 736 -8.17 16.27 -17.08
N PRO A 737 -7.78 17.13 -18.03
CA PRO A 737 -8.73 17.92 -18.82
C PRO A 737 -9.62 17.06 -19.74
N ASP A 738 -9.15 15.88 -20.15
CA ASP A 738 -9.91 14.92 -20.95
C ASP A 738 -10.94 14.09 -20.15
N ASP A 739 -10.72 13.86 -18.85
CA ASP A 739 -11.63 13.09 -17.99
C ASP A 739 -12.83 13.91 -17.61
N VAL A 740 -12.59 15.18 -17.27
CA VAL A 740 -13.68 16.05 -16.91
C VAL A 740 -14.50 16.30 -18.23
N ALA A 741 -13.91 16.24 -19.44
CA ALA A 741 -14.55 16.65 -20.71
C ALA A 741 -15.49 15.55 -21.18
N ARG A 742 -15.08 14.30 -20.92
CA ARG A 742 -15.91 13.11 -21.04
C ARG A 742 -17.07 13.12 -20.05
N SER A 743 -16.84 13.47 -18.78
CA SER A 743 -17.90 13.58 -17.78
C SER A 743 -18.91 14.70 -18.09
N LEU A 744 -18.45 15.86 -18.56
CA LEU A 744 -19.35 16.94 -18.97
C LEU A 744 -20.09 16.61 -20.26
N THR A 745 -19.45 15.99 -21.26
CA THR A 745 -20.16 15.55 -22.48
C THR A 745 -21.25 14.52 -22.17
N ALA A 746 -21.00 13.59 -21.23
CA ALA A 746 -21.97 12.61 -20.74
C ALA A 746 -23.12 13.29 -19.97
N GLY A 747 -22.78 14.21 -19.07
CA GLY A 747 -23.74 15.04 -18.34
C GLY A 747 -24.63 15.91 -19.24
N THR A 748 -24.05 16.53 -20.26
CA THR A 748 -24.74 17.38 -21.25
C THR A 748 -25.73 16.56 -22.09
N ARG A 749 -25.41 15.29 -22.40
CA ARG A 749 -26.33 14.38 -23.10
C ARG A 749 -27.52 14.00 -22.23
N GLU A 750 -27.28 13.69 -20.97
CA GLU A 750 -28.31 13.26 -20.03
C GLU A 750 -29.25 14.42 -19.65
N LEU A 751 -28.72 15.63 -19.49
CA LEU A 751 -29.55 16.83 -19.32
C LEU A 751 -30.43 17.17 -20.51
N LYS A 752 -29.94 16.97 -21.74
CA LYS A 752 -30.75 17.15 -22.94
C LYS A 752 -31.90 16.15 -23.01
N ARG A 753 -31.69 14.91 -22.54
CA ARG A 753 -32.74 13.89 -22.41
C ARG A 753 -33.80 14.33 -21.41
N ILE A 754 -33.39 14.74 -20.21
CA ILE A 754 -34.29 15.21 -19.15
C ILE A 754 -35.08 16.47 -19.59
N LEU A 755 -34.43 17.44 -20.24
CA LEU A 755 -35.09 18.64 -20.77
C LEU A 755 -36.13 18.34 -21.87
N ALA A 756 -35.84 17.40 -22.78
CA ALA A 756 -36.77 17.01 -23.82
C ALA A 756 -38.01 16.32 -23.24
N GLU A 757 -37.81 15.46 -22.23
CA GLU A 757 -38.88 14.78 -21.50
C GLU A 757 -39.73 15.78 -20.71
N LEU A 758 -39.11 16.73 -20.01
CA LEU A 758 -39.80 17.82 -19.30
C LEU A 758 -40.65 18.70 -20.24
N SER A 759 -40.11 19.03 -21.41
CA SER A 759 -40.83 19.81 -22.43
C SER A 759 -42.06 19.06 -22.96
N TRP A 760 -41.95 17.76 -23.24
CA TRP A 760 -43.07 16.94 -23.67
C TRP A 760 -44.15 16.82 -22.59
N ARG A 761 -43.75 16.65 -21.32
CA ARG A 761 -44.69 16.59 -20.18
C ARG A 761 -45.35 17.94 -19.87
N ARG A 762 -44.71 19.08 -20.18
CA ARG A 762 -45.34 20.40 -20.15
C ARG A 762 -46.53 20.49 -21.09
N GLU A 763 -46.46 19.84 -22.26
CA GLU A 763 -47.58 19.78 -23.21
C GLU A 763 -48.72 18.89 -22.70
N GLU A 764 -48.42 17.75 -22.06
CA GLU A 764 -49.41 16.91 -21.38
C GLU A 764 -50.13 17.66 -20.25
N MET A 765 -49.40 18.40 -19.41
CA MET A 765 -50.01 19.20 -18.35
C MET A 765 -50.82 20.39 -18.88
N ALA A 766 -50.38 21.03 -19.97
CA ALA A 766 -51.17 22.05 -20.64
C ALA A 766 -52.47 21.46 -21.23
N ALA A 767 -52.45 20.19 -21.68
CA ALA A 767 -53.62 19.45 -22.11
C ALA A 767 -54.54 19.06 -20.93
N ALA A 768 -54.00 18.65 -19.78
CA ALA A 768 -54.76 18.39 -18.55
C ALA A 768 -55.40 19.68 -18.00
N GLY A 769 -54.66 20.79 -17.98
CA GLY A 769 -55.15 22.12 -17.61
C GLY A 769 -56.23 22.65 -18.57
N SER A 770 -56.07 22.41 -19.88
CA SER A 770 -57.09 22.73 -20.89
C SER A 770 -58.33 21.85 -20.73
N SER A 771 -58.16 20.58 -20.36
CA SER A 771 -59.26 19.65 -20.06
C SER A 771 -60.02 20.06 -18.79
N ALA A 772 -59.32 20.52 -17.76
CA ALA A 772 -59.92 21.08 -16.53
C ALA A 772 -60.63 22.43 -16.80
N GLN A 773 -60.07 23.32 -17.63
CA GLN A 773 -60.76 24.54 -18.07
C GLN A 773 -61.98 24.23 -18.95
N SER A 774 -61.90 23.23 -19.83
CA SER A 774 -63.02 22.72 -20.62
C SER A 774 -64.12 22.14 -19.73
N LEU A 775 -63.76 21.37 -18.68
CA LEU A 775 -64.69 20.87 -17.67
C LEU A 775 -65.36 22.03 -16.93
N ARG A 776 -64.60 23.02 -16.48
CA ARG A 776 -65.12 24.24 -15.84
C ARG A 776 -66.03 25.04 -16.79
N ALA A 777 -65.70 25.15 -18.08
CA ALA A 777 -66.52 25.80 -19.09
C ALA A 777 -67.80 25.01 -19.42
N ARG A 778 -67.75 23.67 -19.42
CA ARG A 778 -68.93 22.78 -19.55
C ARG A 778 -69.83 22.87 -18.31
N ILE A 779 -69.27 22.95 -17.10
CA ILE A 779 -70.02 23.16 -15.86
C ILE A 779 -70.64 24.56 -15.82
N MET A 780 -69.88 25.62 -16.18
CA MET A 780 -70.30 27.03 -16.14
C MET A 780 -71.13 27.51 -17.35
N GLY A 781 -71.09 26.77 -18.46
CA GLY A 781 -71.75 27.11 -19.74
C GLY A 781 -72.77 26.08 -20.23
N GLY A 782 -72.76 24.86 -19.67
CA GLY A 782 -73.74 23.81 -19.99
C GLY A 782 -75.11 24.06 -19.35
N ASN A 783 -76.06 23.16 -19.65
CA ASN A 783 -77.44 23.23 -19.16
C ASN A 783 -77.53 23.43 -17.64
N LEU A 784 -76.54 22.95 -16.88
CA LEU A 784 -76.39 23.13 -15.43
C LEU A 784 -76.33 24.61 -15.01
N ALA A 785 -75.38 25.40 -15.56
CA ALA A 785 -75.25 26.81 -15.22
C ALA A 785 -76.38 27.68 -15.80
N GLN A 786 -76.97 27.26 -16.93
CA GLN A 786 -78.14 27.93 -17.49
C GLN A 786 -79.39 27.72 -16.61
N ARG A 787 -79.56 26.52 -16.02
CA ARG A 787 -80.62 26.21 -15.05
C ARG A 787 -80.36 26.82 -13.67
N ALA A 788 -79.11 26.84 -13.20
CA ALA A 788 -78.74 27.55 -11.96
C ALA A 788 -78.95 29.07 -12.07
N ARG A 789 -78.80 29.67 -13.26
CA ARG A 789 -79.20 31.06 -13.52
C ARG A 789 -80.73 31.24 -13.49
N GLN A 790 -81.51 30.27 -13.98
CA GLN A 790 -82.97 30.28 -13.83
C GLN A 790 -83.40 30.18 -12.36
N TRP A 791 -82.63 29.49 -11.52
CA TRP A 791 -82.85 29.42 -10.07
C TRP A 791 -82.44 30.70 -9.31
N ARG A 792 -81.65 31.59 -9.91
CA ARG A 792 -81.23 32.88 -9.32
C ARG A 792 -82.10 34.08 -9.70
N THR A 793 -83.03 33.95 -10.65
CA THR A 793 -84.05 34.99 -10.89
C THR A 793 -85.19 34.83 -9.89
N PRO A 794 -85.44 35.80 -9.00
CA PRO A 794 -86.56 35.72 -8.09
C PRO A 794 -87.86 35.86 -8.90
N ARG A 795 -88.76 34.88 -8.78
CA ARG A 795 -90.19 35.18 -8.93
C ARG A 795 -90.60 35.95 -7.67
N VAL A 796 -90.43 37.27 -7.72
CA VAL A 796 -91.19 38.18 -6.87
C VAL A 796 -92.63 38.13 -7.36
N ASP A 797 -93.51 37.65 -6.50
CA ASP A 797 -94.90 38.06 -6.26
C ASP A 797 -95.43 37.05 -5.24
N GLY A 798 -95.65 37.36 -3.97
CA GLY A 798 -95.61 38.60 -3.21
C GLY A 798 -96.28 38.29 -1.86
N GLY A 799 -95.91 39.05 -0.82
CA GLY A 799 -96.69 39.17 0.42
C GLY A 799 -96.04 38.59 1.68
N GLU A 800 -95.25 39.45 2.34
CA GLU A 800 -95.27 39.81 3.77
C GLU A 800 -95.28 38.66 4.81
N GLU A 801 -94.37 38.57 5.78
CA GLU A 801 -94.07 39.55 6.84
C GLU A 801 -92.78 39.13 7.57
N GLN A 802 -92.05 40.11 8.12
CA GLN A 802 -90.71 39.97 8.71
C GLN A 802 -90.66 39.25 10.07
N ALA A 803 -89.78 38.25 10.18
CA ALA A 803 -88.90 37.97 11.32
C ALA A 803 -87.64 37.25 10.82
#